data_AF-A0A139AUM8-F1
#
_entry.id   AF-A0A139AUM8-F1
#
_cell.length_a   1.000
_cell.length_b   1.000
_cell.length_c   1.000
_cell.angle_alpha   90.00
_cell.angle_beta   90.00
_cell.angle_gamma   90.00
#
_symmetry.space_group_name_H-M   'P 1'
#
loop_
_entity.id
_entity.type
_entity.pdbx_description
1 polymer ?
#
loop_
_entity_poly.entity_id
_entity_poly.type
_entity_poly.pdbx_seq_one_letter_code
_entity_poly.pdbx_strand_id
1 'polypeptide(L)'
;MDSRRISVSFVDSNALGADNGNASVSLDPGDPGGKAGDVERYLPEHLAIPSGMPQDAMQSNQPSLMRPSMSSGKKATKKERDRLAGQTRQSRLEQTVFSLVQSLAAGNEIPISVALLLVFLEDIQLLYYSWNPAQVADASSWAEYIWNPLLLRPSSDQYSSFLVVFAIALALALALPATTALVAAGLQGKKTAGVLDWLRFIAYASVGPLFIPILTALLDVFNCNGGHLALYPSVTCFGGIDHIIPAILSALGLLLFIPSALFYRLLLVDNNPRVSSKNALAKSHGRTDFLALIVKIVIVCVYEFAQNPSMQLGILLAGMAVILKEGLTKQPYYCELVQYLRNGIWMAAFLSALFSLCTYVTSTAHPVPRALLIISIPIGLALGVGLTILSFRLVTRRVYARFRQTVEKAAETSEGGLHVFTRVQREASIKDGGWAGVGKLADIVHSIEHVTTTKIKEDMACRFVRYAGPNTRALLLMREIFAAGQLQFARDGHVLASAAMYLMAFAPVDEGAAAALAIESGLQAALESNAERAEDILDTLANRPTPIDARYLAFLCEKTLDQSEQSKEANQSALNVSSYVEMLSQEKHAKAIHVQALNELKAYWTRVRRGVTTAKDFETFPSYLPGIAGTVQRAHDNYKKLIDRFPKSKNILRLYAQFYATLLTDSEESRKFMLLADDLDTNDVDEAASGYDVDAPPIEEYEKKDFSGSPISPTTTLKGRPSLTAQVEMKKVDSQESVSIDAQGQEAHVEPESENEHQEYADFSAPPKQRSSPPKRPPVTGMFITSQFRASSSHGGTSDTSESREFRTKSLTSCYPPKSGDMQ
;
A
#
# COMPACT_ATOMS: atom_id res chain seq x y z
N MET A 1 -14.93 -14.13 -43.77
CA MET A 1 -16.05 -15.06 -44.02
C MET A 1 -17.13 -14.81 -42.98
N ASP A 2 -18.22 -14.18 -43.44
CA ASP A 2 -19.62 -14.21 -43.01
C ASP A 2 -20.04 -14.28 -41.52
N SER A 3 -20.35 -13.09 -41.01
CA SER A 3 -21.65 -12.64 -40.46
C SER A 3 -22.76 -13.69 -40.23
N ARG A 4 -23.22 -13.82 -38.96
CA ARG A 4 -24.63 -14.09 -38.64
C ARG A 4 -25.09 -13.25 -37.45
N ARG A 5 -26.03 -12.35 -37.74
CA ARG A 5 -26.91 -11.63 -36.81
C ARG A 5 -27.83 -12.63 -36.09
N ILE A 6 -28.04 -12.44 -34.80
CA ILE A 6 -29.21 -12.97 -34.09
C ILE A 6 -29.99 -11.77 -33.57
N SER A 7 -31.12 -11.51 -34.22
CA SER A 7 -32.23 -10.69 -33.74
C SER A 7 -33.09 -11.53 -32.79
N VAL A 8 -33.38 -11.03 -31.59
CA VAL A 8 -34.39 -11.62 -30.71
C VAL A 8 -35.53 -10.63 -30.58
N SER A 9 -36.69 -11.06 -31.06
CA SER A 9 -37.99 -10.39 -31.05
C SER A 9 -38.62 -10.39 -29.66
N PHE A 10 -39.29 -9.28 -29.33
CA PHE A 10 -40.21 -9.14 -28.22
C PHE A 10 -41.40 -10.11 -28.36
N VAL A 11 -41.82 -10.69 -27.23
CA VAL A 11 -43.13 -11.31 -27.07
C VAL A 11 -43.78 -10.68 -25.85
N ASP A 12 -44.88 -9.98 -26.11
CA ASP A 12 -45.86 -9.53 -25.13
C ASP A 12 -46.61 -10.72 -24.53
N SER A 13 -46.94 -10.63 -23.24
CA SER A 13 -48.06 -11.35 -22.65
C SER A 13 -48.60 -10.58 -21.44
N ASN A 14 -49.65 -9.80 -21.70
CA ASN A 14 -50.66 -9.44 -20.72
C ASN A 14 -51.47 -10.70 -20.36
N ALA A 15 -51.84 -10.86 -19.08
CA ALA A 15 -53.25 -10.87 -18.63
C ALA A 15 -53.49 -11.62 -17.29
N LEU A 16 -54.16 -10.88 -16.39
CA LEU A 16 -55.32 -11.26 -15.55
C LEU A 16 -55.19 -11.94 -14.17
N GLY A 17 -55.91 -11.31 -13.22
CA GLY A 17 -56.62 -11.92 -12.07
C GLY A 17 -56.01 -11.60 -10.69
N ALA A 18 -56.39 -10.53 -9.98
CA ALA A 18 -57.59 -10.38 -9.14
C ALA A 18 -57.74 -11.49 -8.06
N ASP A 19 -57.58 -11.19 -6.76
CA ASP A 19 -58.72 -10.87 -5.88
C ASP A 19 -58.32 -10.56 -4.40
N ASN A 20 -59.11 -9.63 -3.86
CA ASN A 20 -59.46 -9.18 -2.50
C ASN A 20 -58.97 -9.84 -1.19
N GLY A 21 -58.83 -8.99 -0.16
CA GLY A 21 -58.83 -9.37 1.27
C GLY A 21 -58.71 -8.21 2.26
N ASN A 22 -59.85 -7.62 2.65
CA ASN A 22 -60.04 -6.60 3.70
C ASN A 22 -59.60 -7.04 5.10
N ALA A 23 -59.15 -6.10 5.94
CA ALA A 23 -59.61 -5.95 7.33
C ALA A 23 -59.24 -4.58 7.94
N SER A 24 -60.25 -3.89 8.46
CA SER A 24 -60.22 -2.63 9.19
C SER A 24 -60.88 -2.82 10.57
N VAL A 25 -60.27 -2.33 11.66
CA VAL A 25 -60.82 -2.05 13.02
C VAL A 25 -59.79 -1.13 13.69
N SER A 26 -59.94 0.15 14.04
CA SER A 26 -60.92 1.00 14.77
C SER A 26 -60.73 1.09 16.31
N LEU A 27 -60.39 2.30 16.78
CA LEU A 27 -60.76 3.03 18.02
C LEU A 27 -60.02 2.79 19.39
N ASP A 28 -59.22 3.81 19.79
CA ASP A 28 -59.17 4.65 21.04
C ASP A 28 -59.82 4.19 22.38
N PRO A 29 -59.61 4.88 23.55
CA PRO A 29 -58.51 5.75 24.04
C PRO A 29 -58.10 5.46 25.52
N GLY A 30 -57.11 6.18 26.09
CA GLY A 30 -56.93 6.25 27.56
C GLY A 30 -55.61 6.82 28.12
N ASP A 31 -55.61 8.10 28.48
CA ASP A 31 -54.72 8.81 29.44
C ASP A 31 -55.37 8.74 30.86
N PRO A 32 -54.84 9.22 32.03
CA PRO A 32 -53.52 9.79 32.38
C PRO A 32 -52.90 9.28 33.72
N GLY A 33 -51.66 9.70 34.01
CA GLY A 33 -51.12 9.64 35.38
C GLY A 33 -49.69 10.19 35.52
N GLY A 34 -49.54 11.38 36.10
CA GLY A 34 -48.25 12.09 36.25
C GLY A 34 -47.46 11.82 37.53
N LYS A 35 -46.36 12.58 37.73
CA LYS A 35 -46.00 13.30 38.97
C LYS A 35 -44.67 14.05 38.83
N ALA A 36 -44.67 15.23 39.46
CA ALA A 36 -43.59 16.19 39.62
C ALA A 36 -42.60 15.83 40.74
N GLY A 37 -41.44 16.49 40.74
CA GLY A 37 -40.48 16.51 41.85
C GLY A 37 -39.39 17.57 41.64
N ASP A 38 -39.56 18.71 42.31
CA ASP A 38 -38.62 19.84 42.43
C ASP A 38 -37.37 19.49 43.25
N VAL A 39 -36.22 20.11 42.93
CA VAL A 39 -35.23 20.57 43.94
C VAL A 39 -34.52 21.84 43.44
N GLU A 40 -34.70 22.91 44.21
CA GLU A 40 -34.13 24.25 44.12
C GLU A 40 -32.87 24.37 45.00
N ARG A 41 -31.85 25.14 44.59
CA ARG A 41 -30.84 25.73 45.52
C ARG A 41 -29.99 26.87 44.90
N TYR A 42 -30.25 28.08 45.39
CA TYR A 42 -29.36 29.18 45.83
C TYR A 42 -28.26 29.81 44.91
N LEU A 43 -28.51 31.11 44.66
CA LEU A 43 -27.67 32.29 44.34
C LEU A 43 -26.43 32.48 45.27
N PRO A 44 -25.43 33.39 44.99
CA PRO A 44 -25.67 34.82 44.68
C PRO A 44 -24.74 35.57 43.68
N GLU A 45 -25.30 36.68 43.19
CA GLU A 45 -24.69 37.82 42.51
C GLU A 45 -23.74 38.64 43.42
N HIS A 46 -22.75 39.31 42.83
CA HIS A 46 -22.41 40.73 43.06
C HIS A 46 -21.20 41.14 42.21
N LEU A 47 -21.36 42.14 41.33
CA LEU A 47 -20.52 43.36 41.24
C LEU A 47 -20.83 44.15 39.95
N ALA A 48 -21.24 45.40 40.15
CA ALA A 48 -21.56 46.40 39.15
C ALA A 48 -20.46 47.49 39.10
N ILE A 49 -20.65 48.44 38.16
CA ILE A 49 -20.12 49.84 38.05
C ILE A 49 -18.89 50.00 37.12
N PRO A 50 -18.77 51.06 36.27
CA PRO A 50 -19.80 51.87 35.58
C PRO A 50 -19.46 52.19 34.10
N SER A 51 -20.44 52.77 33.41
CA SER A 51 -20.38 53.47 32.13
C SER A 51 -19.96 54.94 32.27
N GLY A 52 -19.28 55.48 31.25
CA GLY A 52 -19.23 56.92 30.97
C GLY A 52 -18.00 57.43 30.19
N MET A 53 -18.15 57.73 28.89
CA MET A 53 -17.84 59.04 28.28
C MET A 53 -18.13 59.04 26.76
N PRO A 54 -18.51 60.20 26.17
CA PRO A 54 -18.92 60.33 24.77
C PRO A 54 -17.79 60.87 23.89
N GLN A 55 -17.71 60.44 22.62
CA GLN A 55 -17.01 61.18 21.57
C GLN A 55 -17.75 61.06 20.25
N ASP A 56 -18.39 62.17 19.87
CA ASP A 56 -18.75 62.47 18.50
C ASP A 56 -17.61 63.21 17.80
N ALA A 57 -17.56 63.00 16.47
CA ALA A 57 -16.98 63.85 15.43
C ALA A 57 -15.44 63.94 15.30
N MET A 58 -14.89 63.19 14.33
CA MET A 58 -14.14 63.82 13.23
C MET A 58 -14.03 62.89 12.01
N GLN A 59 -14.63 63.32 10.89
CA GLN A 59 -14.42 62.79 9.56
C GLN A 59 -13.02 63.17 9.05
N SER A 60 -12.30 62.22 8.44
CA SER A 60 -11.40 62.55 7.34
C SER A 60 -11.28 61.37 6.38
N ASN A 61 -11.66 61.62 5.12
CA ASN A 61 -11.50 60.75 3.96
C ASN A 61 -10.09 60.15 3.85
N GLN A 62 -9.98 58.82 3.80
CA GLN A 62 -8.88 58.13 3.15
C GLN A 62 -9.44 57.06 2.19
N PRO A 63 -8.85 56.90 0.99
CA PRO A 63 -9.27 55.90 0.02
C PRO A 63 -8.96 54.50 0.56
N SER A 64 -9.97 53.64 0.51
CA SER A 64 -9.93 52.24 0.91
C SER A 64 -8.94 51.45 0.05
N LEU A 65 -7.70 51.35 0.51
CA LEU A 65 -6.76 50.32 0.09
C LEU A 65 -7.33 48.96 0.51
N MET A 66 -7.67 48.14 -0.48
CA MET A 66 -8.04 46.73 -0.34
C MET A 66 -7.00 46.04 0.56
N ARG A 67 -7.36 45.77 1.82
CA ARG A 67 -6.59 44.89 2.69
C ARG A 67 -6.72 43.46 2.13
N PRO A 68 -5.63 42.81 1.72
CA PRO A 68 -5.68 41.39 1.38
C PRO A 68 -6.20 40.62 2.61
N SER A 69 -7.19 39.77 2.38
CA SER A 69 -7.87 39.00 3.41
C SER A 69 -6.86 38.06 4.11
N MET A 70 -6.44 38.41 5.32
CA MET A 70 -5.63 37.55 6.22
C MET A 70 -6.39 36.34 6.79
N SER A 71 -7.53 35.95 6.20
CA SER A 71 -8.35 34.84 6.71
C SER A 71 -7.80 33.44 6.38
N SER A 72 -6.89 33.33 5.41
CA SER A 72 -6.31 32.04 4.97
C SER A 72 -5.42 31.39 6.05
N GLY A 73 -4.53 32.16 6.70
CA GLY A 73 -3.55 31.60 7.65
C GLY A 73 -4.15 30.97 8.93
N LYS A 74 -5.32 31.43 9.38
CA LYS A 74 -6.00 30.85 10.55
C LYS A 74 -6.61 29.47 10.28
N LYS A 75 -6.99 29.17 9.04
CA LYS A 75 -7.53 27.86 8.66
C LYS A 75 -6.41 26.82 8.55
N ALA A 76 -5.29 27.18 7.92
CA ALA A 76 -4.12 26.32 7.79
C ALA A 76 -3.57 25.86 9.16
N THR A 77 -3.40 26.80 10.09
CA THR A 77 -2.88 26.50 11.44
C THR A 77 -3.81 25.62 12.28
N LYS A 78 -5.13 25.78 12.16
CA LYS A 78 -6.09 24.87 12.80
C LYS A 78 -6.03 23.46 12.19
N LYS A 79 -5.99 23.38 10.86
CA LYS A 79 -5.93 22.11 10.12
C LYS A 79 -4.69 21.30 10.48
N GLU A 80 -3.53 21.95 10.55
CA GLU A 80 -2.27 21.30 10.94
C GLU A 80 -2.32 20.78 12.38
N ARG A 81 -2.95 21.52 13.29
CA ARG A 81 -3.15 21.09 14.68
C ARG A 81 -4.06 19.87 14.78
N ASP A 82 -5.16 19.87 14.03
CA ASP A 82 -6.11 18.76 14.00
C ASP A 82 -5.46 17.50 13.36
N ARG A 83 -4.62 17.70 12.34
CA ARG A 83 -3.79 16.65 11.73
C ARG A 83 -2.79 16.04 12.73
N LEU A 84 -2.08 16.88 13.48
CA LEU A 84 -1.20 16.45 14.57
C LEU A 84 -1.96 15.69 15.66
N ALA A 85 -3.16 16.18 16.03
CA ALA A 85 -4.01 15.50 16.99
C ALA A 85 -4.46 14.11 16.49
N GLY A 86 -4.80 13.98 15.21
CA GLY A 86 -5.09 12.71 14.54
C GLY A 86 -3.89 11.75 14.61
N GLN A 87 -2.69 12.24 14.28
CA GLN A 87 -1.46 11.44 14.36
C GLN A 87 -1.14 10.99 15.79
N THR A 88 -1.42 11.81 16.82
CA THR A 88 -1.18 11.41 18.22
C THR A 88 -2.07 10.27 18.70
N ARG A 89 -3.20 10.00 18.03
CA ARG A 89 -4.06 8.84 18.37
C ARG A 89 -3.49 7.51 17.90
N GLN A 90 -2.65 7.51 16.86
CA GLN A 90 -2.03 6.28 16.38
C GLN A 90 -0.94 5.84 17.37
N SER A 91 -0.93 4.56 17.71
CA SER A 91 0.13 4.03 18.57
C SER A 91 1.48 4.11 17.84
N ARG A 92 2.56 4.35 18.57
CA ARG A 92 3.93 4.36 17.99
C ARG A 92 4.26 3.05 17.26
N LEU A 93 3.72 1.93 17.78
CA LEU A 93 3.85 0.61 17.15
C LEU A 93 3.15 0.59 15.79
N GLU A 94 1.91 1.07 15.72
CA GLU A 94 1.14 1.15 14.47
C GLU A 94 1.86 2.01 13.42
N GLN A 95 2.38 3.18 13.79
CA GLN A 95 3.15 4.02 12.87
C GLN A 95 4.43 3.35 12.37
N THR A 96 5.15 2.65 13.25
CA THR A 96 6.37 1.91 12.88
C THR A 96 6.05 0.79 11.91
N VAL A 97 4.99 0.03 12.22
CA VAL A 97 4.52 -1.09 11.40
C VAL A 97 3.99 -0.59 10.05
N PHE A 98 3.19 0.47 10.01
CA PHE A 98 2.68 1.04 8.78
C PHE A 98 3.79 1.60 7.90
N SER A 99 4.78 2.29 8.49
CA SER A 99 5.96 2.78 7.77
C SER A 99 6.78 1.62 7.20
N LEU A 100 6.93 0.53 7.97
CA LEU A 100 7.61 -0.67 7.50
C LEU A 100 6.87 -1.31 6.32
N VAL A 101 5.57 -1.57 6.44
CA VAL A 101 4.79 -2.20 5.37
C VAL A 101 4.72 -1.30 4.14
N GLN A 102 4.59 0.02 4.32
CA GLN A 102 4.67 0.98 3.22
C GLN A 102 6.01 0.88 2.51
N SER A 103 7.13 0.82 3.24
CA SER A 103 8.46 0.69 2.62
C SER A 103 8.60 -0.63 1.85
N LEU A 104 7.87 -1.68 2.24
CA LEU A 104 7.85 -2.96 1.53
C LEU A 104 6.98 -2.92 0.27
N ALA A 105 5.85 -2.22 0.32
CA ALA A 105 4.97 -2.04 -0.83
C ALA A 105 5.54 -1.04 -1.84
N ALA A 106 6.13 0.06 -1.38
CA ALA A 106 6.66 1.12 -2.21
C ALA A 106 7.95 0.71 -2.91
N GLY A 107 8.08 1.04 -4.20
CA GLY A 107 9.29 0.81 -5.00
C GLY A 107 9.47 -0.62 -5.49
N ASN A 108 8.52 -1.51 -5.23
CA ASN A 108 8.58 -2.87 -5.74
C ASN A 108 7.78 -3.02 -7.04
N GLU A 109 8.36 -2.56 -8.14
CA GLU A 109 7.82 -2.79 -9.48
C GLU A 109 8.22 -4.20 -9.95
N ILE A 110 7.43 -5.21 -9.61
CA ILE A 110 7.63 -6.56 -10.13
C ILE A 110 7.17 -6.58 -11.59
N PRO A 111 8.04 -6.99 -12.55
CA PRO A 111 7.64 -7.15 -13.94
C PRO A 111 6.42 -8.06 -14.06
N ILE A 112 5.48 -7.70 -14.93
CA ILE A 112 4.21 -8.44 -15.10
C ILE A 112 4.46 -9.93 -15.31
N SER A 113 5.48 -10.32 -16.08
CA SER A 113 5.82 -11.73 -16.34
C SER A 113 6.21 -12.48 -15.05
N VAL A 114 7.02 -11.86 -14.19
CA VAL A 114 7.43 -12.43 -12.90
C VAL A 114 6.24 -12.51 -11.95
N ALA A 115 5.41 -11.46 -11.91
CA ALA A 115 4.20 -11.46 -11.09
C ALA A 115 3.21 -12.58 -11.51
N LEU A 116 2.98 -12.76 -12.81
CA LEU A 116 2.15 -13.85 -13.33
C LEU A 116 2.73 -15.22 -13.01
N LEU A 117 4.05 -15.39 -13.12
CA LEU A 117 4.72 -16.64 -12.75
C LEU A 117 4.56 -16.93 -11.26
N LEU A 118 4.76 -15.95 -10.38
CA LEU A 118 4.61 -16.12 -8.93
C LEU A 118 3.17 -16.47 -8.56
N VAL A 119 2.18 -15.79 -9.14
CA VAL A 119 0.76 -16.08 -8.95
C VAL A 119 0.40 -17.47 -9.47
N PHE A 120 0.90 -17.84 -10.64
CA PHE A 120 0.72 -19.17 -11.21
C PHE A 120 1.29 -20.26 -10.30
N LEU A 121 2.55 -20.10 -9.87
CA LEU A 121 3.22 -21.04 -8.96
C LEU A 121 2.50 -21.13 -7.62
N GLU A 122 1.97 -20.02 -7.10
CA GLU A 122 1.23 -20.00 -5.83
C GLU A 122 -0.09 -20.79 -5.92
N ASP A 123 -0.88 -20.57 -6.96
CA ASP A 123 -2.23 -21.11 -7.04
C ASP A 123 -2.30 -22.50 -7.70
N ILE A 124 -1.33 -22.87 -8.55
CA ILE A 124 -1.27 -24.22 -9.14
C ILE A 124 -1.10 -25.31 -8.09
N GLN A 125 -0.46 -24.99 -6.96
CA GLN A 125 -0.28 -25.90 -5.83
C GLN A 125 -1.59 -26.36 -5.19
N LEU A 126 -2.70 -25.65 -5.41
CA LEU A 126 -4.02 -26.11 -4.96
C LEU A 126 -4.52 -27.32 -5.75
N LEU A 127 -4.05 -27.51 -7.00
CA LEU A 127 -4.39 -28.68 -7.80
C LEU A 127 -3.75 -29.95 -7.23
N TYR A 128 -2.61 -29.86 -6.54
CA TYR A 128 -1.95 -31.01 -5.91
C TYR A 128 -2.91 -31.82 -5.04
N TYR A 129 -3.74 -31.14 -4.25
CA TYR A 129 -4.67 -31.80 -3.33
C TYR A 129 -5.80 -32.55 -4.01
N SER A 130 -6.16 -32.21 -5.25
CA SER A 130 -7.15 -32.95 -6.04
C SER A 130 -6.51 -34.11 -6.82
N TRP A 131 -5.20 -34.05 -7.05
CA TRP A 131 -4.47 -35.00 -7.89
C TRP A 131 -3.63 -36.00 -7.08
N ASN A 132 -3.91 -36.11 -5.78
CA ASN A 132 -3.17 -37.02 -4.91
C ASN A 132 -3.51 -38.48 -5.27
N PRO A 133 -2.51 -39.36 -5.46
CA PRO A 133 -2.71 -40.78 -5.76
C PRO A 133 -3.52 -41.55 -4.72
N ALA A 134 -3.53 -41.09 -3.45
CA ALA A 134 -4.38 -41.68 -2.42
C ALA A 134 -5.88 -41.49 -2.70
N GLN A 135 -6.24 -40.49 -3.50
CA GLN A 135 -7.62 -40.13 -3.82
C GLN A 135 -8.06 -40.61 -5.21
N VAL A 136 -7.13 -40.66 -6.16
CA VAL A 136 -7.36 -41.08 -7.53
C VAL A 136 -6.57 -42.35 -7.80
N ALA A 137 -7.25 -43.49 -7.81
CA ALA A 137 -6.65 -44.78 -8.14
C ALA A 137 -5.96 -44.72 -9.51
N ASP A 138 -4.69 -45.15 -9.53
CA ASP A 138 -3.77 -45.12 -10.67
C ASP A 138 -3.33 -43.73 -11.16
N ALA A 139 -3.42 -42.68 -10.33
CA ALA A 139 -2.68 -41.45 -10.62
C ALA A 139 -1.18 -41.77 -10.66
N SER A 140 -0.49 -41.32 -11.70
CA SER A 140 0.93 -41.52 -11.83
C SER A 140 1.67 -40.78 -10.71
N SER A 141 2.70 -41.40 -10.13
CA SER A 141 3.54 -40.79 -9.09
C SER A 141 4.19 -39.49 -9.57
N TRP A 142 4.38 -39.30 -10.88
CA TRP A 142 4.91 -38.05 -11.42
C TRP A 142 3.94 -36.86 -11.28
N ALA A 143 2.62 -37.10 -11.20
CA ALA A 143 1.61 -36.04 -11.16
C ALA A 143 1.77 -35.15 -9.92
N GLU A 144 2.21 -35.72 -8.80
CA GLU A 144 2.52 -34.98 -7.57
C GLU A 144 3.56 -33.88 -7.81
N TYR A 145 4.62 -34.18 -8.57
CA TYR A 145 5.70 -33.23 -8.84
C TYR A 145 5.32 -32.13 -9.83
N ILE A 146 4.33 -32.36 -10.70
CA ILE A 146 3.87 -31.32 -11.64
C ILE A 146 3.03 -30.28 -10.93
N TRP A 147 2.12 -30.71 -10.05
CA TRP A 147 1.20 -29.80 -9.38
C TRP A 147 1.81 -29.13 -8.15
N ASN A 148 2.82 -29.75 -7.53
CA ASN A 148 3.55 -29.15 -6.43
C ASN A 148 5.08 -29.24 -6.63
N PRO A 149 5.63 -28.48 -7.59
CA PRO A 149 7.06 -28.58 -7.92
C PRO A 149 7.98 -28.10 -6.79
N LEU A 150 7.43 -27.39 -5.79
CA LEU A 150 8.16 -26.83 -4.66
C LEU A 150 8.07 -27.72 -3.41
N LEU A 151 7.18 -28.72 -3.39
CA LEU A 151 7.08 -29.66 -2.28
C LEU A 151 8.06 -30.81 -2.51
N LEU A 152 9.20 -30.72 -1.85
CA LEU A 152 10.16 -31.81 -1.78
C LEU A 152 9.79 -32.72 -0.62
N ARG A 153 9.24 -33.90 -0.91
CA ARG A 153 8.99 -34.96 0.06
C ARG A 153 9.98 -36.10 -0.16
N PRO A 154 11.03 -36.23 0.67
CA PRO A 154 11.98 -37.33 0.59
C PRO A 154 11.28 -38.69 0.74
N SER A 155 11.90 -39.74 0.21
CA SER A 155 11.43 -41.11 0.40
C SER A 155 11.35 -41.48 1.88
N SER A 156 10.41 -42.35 2.26
CA SER A 156 10.16 -42.81 3.64
C SER A 156 11.38 -43.31 4.40
N ASP A 157 12.42 -43.75 3.68
CA ASP A 157 13.62 -44.33 4.28
C ASP A 157 14.71 -43.28 4.58
N GLN A 158 14.53 -42.03 4.11
CA GLN A 158 15.52 -40.96 4.18
C GLN A 158 15.12 -39.84 5.13
N TYR A 159 15.00 -40.15 6.42
CA TYR A 159 14.69 -39.13 7.45
C TYR A 159 15.72 -38.00 7.51
N SER A 160 17.00 -38.28 7.21
CA SER A 160 18.05 -37.26 7.14
C SER A 160 17.78 -36.22 6.05
N SER A 161 17.33 -36.66 4.87
CA SER A 161 16.93 -35.76 3.77
C SER A 161 15.74 -34.89 4.18
N PHE A 162 14.79 -35.44 4.95
CA PHE A 162 13.67 -34.66 5.50
C PHE A 162 14.15 -33.58 6.46
N LEU A 163 15.08 -33.88 7.36
CA LEU A 163 15.63 -32.89 8.28
C LEU A 163 16.29 -31.71 7.55
N VAL A 164 16.89 -31.94 6.38
CA VAL A 164 17.45 -30.85 5.55
C VAL A 164 16.33 -29.96 4.98
N VAL A 165 15.28 -30.56 4.40
CA VAL A 165 14.13 -29.82 3.85
C VAL A 165 13.42 -29.05 4.97
N PHE A 166 13.20 -29.70 6.12
CA PHE A 166 12.63 -29.10 7.31
C PHE A 166 13.46 -27.91 7.81
N ALA A 167 14.79 -28.05 7.89
CA ALA A 167 15.68 -26.97 8.32
C ALA A 167 15.61 -25.75 7.37
N ILE A 168 15.52 -25.98 6.05
CA ILE A 168 15.33 -24.90 5.06
C ILE A 168 13.97 -24.22 5.26
N ALA A 169 12.89 -25.00 5.40
CA ALA A 169 11.55 -24.48 5.63
C ALA A 169 11.48 -23.66 6.93
N LEU A 170 12.07 -24.17 8.02
CA LEU A 170 12.17 -23.47 9.29
C LEU A 170 12.99 -22.19 9.19
N ALA A 171 14.12 -22.21 8.49
CA ALA A 171 14.94 -21.03 8.27
C ALA A 171 14.15 -19.94 7.52
N LEU A 172 13.40 -20.29 6.47
CA LEU A 172 12.53 -19.35 5.75
C LEU A 172 11.38 -18.84 6.62
N ALA A 173 10.76 -19.71 7.40
CA ALA A 173 9.67 -19.38 8.32
C ALA A 173 10.12 -18.38 9.40
N LEU A 174 11.34 -18.54 9.94
CA LEU A 174 11.93 -17.64 10.92
C LEU A 174 12.55 -16.39 10.30
N ALA A 175 13.04 -16.46 9.05
CA ALA A 175 13.65 -15.33 8.37
C ALA A 175 12.66 -14.18 8.17
N LEU A 176 11.39 -14.47 7.87
CA LEU A 176 10.35 -13.45 7.70
C LEU A 176 10.18 -12.56 8.96
N PRO A 177 9.79 -13.07 10.14
CA PRO A 177 9.64 -12.26 11.34
C PRO A 177 10.98 -11.67 11.82
N ALA A 178 12.10 -12.39 11.66
CA ALA A 178 13.41 -11.88 12.06
C ALA A 178 13.84 -10.66 11.24
N THR A 179 13.72 -10.72 9.91
CA THR A 179 14.04 -9.59 9.03
C THR A 179 13.06 -8.43 9.22
N THR A 180 11.79 -8.72 9.50
CA THR A 180 10.78 -7.70 9.88
C THR A 180 11.22 -6.95 11.13
N ALA A 181 11.62 -7.68 12.19
CA ALA A 181 12.09 -7.08 13.44
C ALA A 181 13.39 -6.29 13.25
N LEU A 182 14.32 -6.79 12.42
CA LEU A 182 15.57 -6.09 12.10
C LEU A 182 15.33 -4.78 11.36
N VAL A 183 14.44 -4.75 10.36
CA VAL A 183 14.10 -3.50 9.66
C VAL A 183 13.35 -2.55 10.59
N ALA A 184 12.40 -3.06 11.40
CA ALA A 184 11.71 -2.25 12.39
C ALA A 184 12.66 -1.58 13.40
N ALA A 185 13.70 -2.30 13.87
CA ALA A 185 14.74 -1.76 14.72
C ALA A 185 15.67 -0.78 13.96
N GLY A 186 16.02 -1.11 12.71
CA GLY A 186 16.91 -0.32 11.86
C GLY A 186 16.36 1.04 11.43
N LEU A 187 15.03 1.15 11.28
CA LEU A 187 14.33 2.40 10.98
C LEU A 187 14.59 3.51 12.02
N GLN A 188 15.14 3.17 13.19
CA GLN A 188 15.47 4.13 14.23
C GLN A 188 16.85 4.80 14.08
N GLY A 189 17.76 4.33 13.21
CA GLY A 189 19.15 4.79 13.29
C GLY A 189 20.02 4.83 12.03
N LYS A 190 19.81 4.01 10.99
CA LYS A 190 20.73 3.95 9.82
C LYS A 190 20.05 3.53 8.52
N LYS A 191 20.72 3.79 7.38
CA LYS A 191 20.28 3.36 6.03
C LYS A 191 20.32 1.83 5.92
N THR A 192 19.15 1.18 5.86
CA THR A 192 19.00 -0.28 5.71
C THR A 192 18.48 -0.70 4.33
N ALA A 193 18.92 -0.04 3.26
CA ALA A 193 18.38 -0.27 1.91
C ALA A 193 18.50 -1.75 1.47
N GLY A 194 19.68 -2.36 1.61
CA GLY A 194 19.86 -3.77 1.22
C GLY A 194 19.04 -4.76 2.05
N VAL A 195 18.87 -4.51 3.36
CA VAL A 195 18.05 -5.37 4.23
C VAL A 195 16.57 -5.29 3.84
N LEU A 196 16.11 -4.10 3.40
CA LEU A 196 14.75 -3.92 2.93
C LEU A 196 14.45 -4.72 1.66
N ASP A 197 15.39 -4.76 0.70
CA ASP A 197 15.24 -5.56 -0.52
C ASP A 197 15.17 -7.05 -0.23
N TRP A 198 16.00 -7.54 0.70
CA TRP A 198 15.92 -8.92 1.20
C TRP A 198 14.58 -9.21 1.87
N LEU A 199 14.09 -8.30 2.72
CA LEU A 199 12.79 -8.46 3.37
C LEU A 199 11.65 -8.51 2.35
N ARG A 200 11.68 -7.68 1.29
CA ARG A 200 10.71 -7.76 0.19
C ARG A 200 10.75 -9.12 -0.46
N PHE A 201 11.93 -9.58 -0.90
CA PHE A 201 12.08 -10.88 -1.56
C PHE A 201 11.57 -12.02 -0.68
N ILE A 202 12.00 -12.08 0.58
CA ILE A 202 11.58 -13.10 1.53
C ILE A 202 10.07 -13.05 1.74
N ALA A 203 9.48 -11.86 1.96
CA ALA A 203 8.04 -11.72 2.14
C ALA A 203 7.25 -12.21 0.93
N TYR A 204 7.62 -11.83 -0.31
CA TYR A 204 6.92 -12.30 -1.51
C TYR A 204 7.09 -13.80 -1.74
N ALA A 205 8.30 -14.34 -1.53
CA ALA A 205 8.56 -15.75 -1.72
C ALA A 205 7.85 -16.62 -0.67
N SER A 206 8.01 -16.29 0.63
CA SER A 206 7.50 -17.09 1.75
C SER A 206 6.00 -16.99 1.91
N VAL A 207 5.40 -15.82 1.68
CA VAL A 207 3.95 -15.60 1.80
C VAL A 207 3.23 -15.94 0.50
N GLY A 208 3.96 -16.00 -0.63
CA GLY A 208 3.51 -16.40 -1.96
C GLY A 208 3.70 -17.88 -2.25
N PRO A 209 4.50 -18.26 -3.27
CA PRO A 209 4.58 -19.63 -3.75
C PRO A 209 5.22 -20.62 -2.76
N LEU A 210 6.02 -20.16 -1.78
CA LEU A 210 6.60 -21.08 -0.78
C LEU A 210 5.71 -21.30 0.44
N PHE A 211 4.53 -20.66 0.52
CA PHE A 211 3.69 -20.75 1.70
C PHE A 211 3.23 -22.18 2.01
N ILE A 212 2.66 -22.88 1.02
CA ILE A 212 2.20 -24.27 1.20
C ILE A 212 3.39 -25.20 1.52
N PRO A 213 4.51 -25.20 0.78
CA PRO A 213 5.67 -26.05 1.08
C PRO A 213 6.23 -25.83 2.50
N ILE A 214 6.38 -24.57 2.92
CA ILE A 214 6.85 -24.24 4.28
C ILE A 214 5.86 -24.78 5.31
N LEU A 215 4.57 -24.52 5.12
CA LEU A 215 3.53 -24.95 6.05
C LEU A 215 3.46 -26.48 6.15
N THR A 216 3.47 -27.19 5.02
CA THR A 216 3.47 -28.66 4.98
C THR A 216 4.71 -29.24 5.66
N ALA A 217 5.92 -28.74 5.36
CA ALA A 217 7.15 -29.25 5.98
C ALA A 217 7.16 -29.07 7.51
N LEU A 218 6.58 -27.98 8.01
CA LEU A 218 6.42 -27.76 9.44
C LEU A 218 5.35 -28.71 10.04
N LEU A 219 4.21 -28.88 9.37
CA LEU A 219 3.12 -29.74 9.84
C LEU A 219 3.44 -31.24 9.78
N ASP A 220 4.24 -31.69 8.81
CA ASP A 220 4.64 -33.10 8.63
C ASP A 220 5.27 -33.67 9.91
N VAL A 221 5.95 -32.84 10.71
CA VAL A 221 6.56 -33.23 12.00
C VAL A 221 5.51 -33.68 13.03
N PHE A 222 4.27 -33.22 12.93
CA PHE A 222 3.20 -33.57 13.87
C PHE A 222 2.30 -34.72 13.39
N ASN A 223 2.50 -35.22 12.17
CA ASN A 223 1.67 -36.26 11.59
C ASN A 223 2.11 -37.66 12.08
N CYS A 224 1.60 -38.06 13.24
CA CYS A 224 1.95 -39.31 13.90
C CYS A 224 0.84 -40.36 13.74
N ASN A 225 1.21 -41.58 13.35
CA ASN A 225 0.32 -42.73 13.29
C ASN A 225 0.91 -43.89 14.11
N GLY A 226 0.17 -44.38 15.11
CA GLY A 226 0.62 -45.48 15.97
C GLY A 226 1.87 -45.17 16.81
N GLY A 227 2.14 -43.90 17.13
CA GLY A 227 3.33 -43.47 17.88
C GLY A 227 4.60 -43.25 17.04
N HIS A 228 4.52 -43.53 15.74
CA HIS A 228 5.58 -43.28 14.75
C HIS A 228 5.17 -42.18 13.78
N LEU A 229 6.15 -41.55 13.13
CA LEU A 229 5.88 -40.53 12.13
C LEU A 229 5.26 -41.18 10.89
N ALA A 230 4.12 -40.67 10.40
CA ALA A 230 3.34 -41.32 9.34
C ALA A 230 4.15 -41.53 8.05
N LEU A 231 5.00 -40.57 7.71
CA LEU A 231 5.90 -40.64 6.54
C LEU A 231 7.19 -41.43 6.81
N TYR A 232 7.64 -41.50 8.06
CA TYR A 232 8.92 -42.10 8.46
C TYR A 232 8.68 -43.05 9.66
N PRO A 233 8.14 -44.25 9.42
CA PRO A 233 7.73 -45.16 10.48
C PRO A 233 8.90 -45.65 11.36
N SER A 234 10.15 -45.52 10.88
CA SER A 234 11.35 -45.80 11.67
C SER A 234 11.59 -44.81 12.81
N VAL A 235 10.93 -43.65 12.80
CA VAL A 235 11.13 -42.58 13.78
C VAL A 235 9.94 -42.53 14.73
N THR A 236 10.20 -42.69 16.03
CA THR A 236 9.19 -42.53 17.10
C THR A 236 8.90 -41.05 17.32
N CYS A 237 7.62 -40.65 17.32
CA CYS A 237 7.26 -39.23 17.42
C CYS A 237 7.66 -38.57 18.75
N PHE A 238 7.36 -39.21 19.88
CA PHE A 238 7.59 -38.61 21.21
C PHE A 238 8.57 -39.41 22.08
N GLY A 239 9.15 -40.49 21.55
CA GLY A 239 10.07 -41.38 22.27
C GLY A 239 11.55 -41.01 22.14
N GLY A 240 11.94 -40.30 21.07
CA GLY A 240 13.35 -40.04 20.74
C GLY A 240 13.70 -38.55 20.73
N ILE A 241 14.92 -38.23 21.16
CA ILE A 241 15.46 -36.86 21.13
C ILE A 241 15.60 -36.34 19.69
N ASP A 242 15.83 -37.24 18.73
CA ASP A 242 16.04 -36.89 17.32
C ASP A 242 14.83 -36.21 16.67
N HIS A 243 13.61 -36.51 17.14
CA HIS A 243 12.37 -35.94 16.60
C HIS A 243 11.76 -34.84 17.48
N ILE A 244 11.95 -34.92 18.81
CA ILE A 244 11.36 -33.93 19.72
C ILE A 244 11.87 -32.50 19.46
N ILE A 245 13.15 -32.36 19.05
CA ILE A 245 13.75 -31.07 18.72
C ILE A 245 13.08 -30.47 17.47
N PRO A 246 13.01 -31.16 16.31
CA PRO A 246 12.19 -30.71 15.19
C PRO A 246 10.75 -30.37 15.55
N ALA A 247 10.09 -31.14 16.41
CA ALA A 247 8.70 -30.86 16.83
C ALA A 247 8.57 -29.53 17.59
N ILE A 248 9.45 -29.27 18.55
CA ILE A 248 9.47 -28.00 19.29
C ILE A 248 9.77 -26.83 18.35
N LEU A 249 10.78 -26.98 17.49
CA LEU A 249 11.15 -25.95 16.52
C LEU A 249 10.02 -25.69 15.51
N SER A 250 9.32 -26.73 15.09
CA SER A 250 8.18 -26.60 14.20
C SER A 250 7.03 -25.84 14.86
N ALA A 251 6.72 -26.14 16.13
CA ALA A 251 5.68 -25.43 16.88
C ALA A 251 6.00 -23.93 16.99
N LEU A 252 7.24 -23.58 17.31
CA LEU A 252 7.71 -22.20 17.34
C LEU A 252 7.66 -21.55 15.95
N GLY A 253 8.09 -22.28 14.91
CA GLY A 253 8.04 -21.85 13.52
C GLY A 253 6.61 -21.51 13.09
N LEU A 254 5.64 -22.39 13.32
CA LEU A 254 4.23 -22.18 13.01
C LEU A 254 3.63 -21.00 13.78
N LEU A 255 3.95 -20.88 15.07
CA LEU A 255 3.47 -19.81 15.95
C LEU A 255 3.91 -18.42 15.46
N LEU A 256 5.12 -18.31 14.90
CA LEU A 256 5.64 -17.05 14.38
C LEU A 256 5.26 -16.82 12.90
N PHE A 257 5.33 -17.86 12.08
CA PHE A 257 5.16 -17.77 10.63
C PHE A 257 3.71 -17.50 10.22
N ILE A 258 2.73 -18.23 10.77
CA ILE A 258 1.32 -18.09 10.36
C ILE A 258 0.78 -16.67 10.62
N PRO A 259 0.92 -16.09 11.83
CA PRO A 259 0.46 -14.72 12.08
C PRO A 259 1.18 -13.71 11.20
N SER A 260 2.50 -13.89 10.98
CA SER A 260 3.28 -13.01 10.10
C SER A 260 2.77 -13.06 8.66
N ALA A 261 2.56 -14.26 8.10
CA ALA A 261 2.06 -14.43 6.73
C ALA A 261 0.65 -13.85 6.56
N LEU A 262 -0.24 -14.06 7.52
CA LEU A 262 -1.58 -13.48 7.55
C LEU A 262 -1.52 -11.94 7.61
N PHE A 263 -0.68 -11.40 8.48
CA PHE A 263 -0.45 -9.97 8.60
C PHE A 263 0.06 -9.36 7.28
N TYR A 264 1.04 -10.00 6.65
CA TYR A 264 1.57 -9.59 5.35
C TYR A 264 0.52 -9.65 4.23
N ARG A 265 -0.31 -10.70 4.14
CA ARG A 265 -1.38 -10.74 3.12
C ARG A 265 -2.42 -9.64 3.31
N LEU A 266 -2.70 -9.27 4.56
CA LEU A 266 -3.68 -8.23 4.88
C LEU A 266 -3.17 -6.82 4.54
N LEU A 267 -1.94 -6.49 4.92
CA LEU A 267 -1.41 -5.12 4.81
C LEU A 267 -0.45 -4.88 3.64
N LEU A 268 0.20 -5.92 3.07
CA LEU A 268 1.06 -5.75 1.90
C LEU A 268 0.19 -5.58 0.64
N VAL A 269 -0.27 -4.34 0.48
CA VAL A 269 -1.18 -3.90 -0.58
C VAL A 269 -0.55 -2.68 -1.24
N ASP A 270 -0.31 -2.77 -2.55
CA ASP A 270 -0.15 -1.58 -3.38
C ASP A 270 -1.54 -1.20 -3.89
N ASN A 271 -2.07 -0.12 -3.33
CA ASN A 271 -3.43 0.36 -3.55
C ASN A 271 -3.50 1.45 -4.64
N ASN A 272 -2.42 1.69 -5.39
CA ASN A 272 -2.42 2.73 -6.42
C ASN A 272 -3.18 2.28 -7.69
N PRO A 273 -4.37 2.85 -8.00
CA PRO A 273 -5.16 2.42 -9.14
C PRO A 273 -4.57 2.87 -10.50
N ARG A 274 -3.62 3.83 -10.52
CA ARG A 274 -2.99 4.36 -11.74
C ARG A 274 -1.80 3.52 -12.19
N VAL A 275 -1.05 2.92 -11.25
CA VAL A 275 0.19 2.16 -11.52
C VAL A 275 -0.08 0.72 -11.98
N SER A 276 -1.35 0.34 -12.16
CA SER A 276 -1.76 -1.02 -12.54
C SER A 276 -1.07 -1.60 -13.79
N SER A 277 -0.54 -0.77 -14.69
CA SER A 277 0.21 -1.24 -15.87
C SER A 277 1.66 -1.61 -15.56
N LYS A 278 2.26 -1.08 -14.49
CA LYS A 278 3.64 -1.39 -14.07
C LYS A 278 3.68 -2.45 -12.98
N ASN A 279 2.74 -2.41 -12.03
CA ASN A 279 2.64 -3.37 -10.95
C ASN A 279 1.41 -4.27 -11.11
N ALA A 280 1.61 -5.49 -11.60
CA ALA A 280 0.52 -6.45 -11.81
C ALA A 280 -0.14 -6.93 -10.50
N LEU A 281 0.57 -6.81 -9.36
CA LEU A 281 0.08 -7.24 -8.05
C LEU A 281 -0.67 -6.13 -7.29
N ALA A 282 -0.79 -4.93 -7.88
CA ALA A 282 -1.59 -3.86 -7.31
C ALA A 282 -3.06 -4.28 -7.18
N LYS A 283 -3.65 -3.98 -6.02
CA LYS A 283 -4.97 -4.47 -5.62
C LYS A 283 -5.66 -3.46 -4.70
N SER A 284 -6.99 -3.44 -4.70
CA SER A 284 -7.75 -2.49 -3.85
C SER A 284 -7.62 -2.78 -2.36
N HIS A 285 -7.48 -4.06 -1.98
CA HIS A 285 -7.33 -4.46 -0.58
C HIS A 285 -6.70 -5.84 -0.40
N GLY A 286 -6.17 -6.10 0.80
CA GLY A 286 -5.60 -7.39 1.20
C GLY A 286 -6.61 -8.42 1.73
N ARG A 287 -7.88 -8.05 1.97
CA ARG A 287 -8.87 -8.91 2.64
C ARG A 287 -9.14 -10.25 1.93
N THR A 288 -9.24 -10.24 0.60
CA THR A 288 -9.46 -11.47 -0.18
C THR A 288 -8.26 -12.39 -0.11
N ASP A 289 -7.04 -11.86 -0.18
CA ASP A 289 -5.82 -12.64 -0.05
C ASP A 289 -5.64 -13.21 1.36
N PHE A 290 -5.99 -12.42 2.38
CA PHE A 290 -6.01 -12.88 3.78
C PHE A 290 -6.98 -14.06 3.96
N LEU A 291 -8.21 -13.95 3.43
CA LEU A 291 -9.19 -15.03 3.49
C LEU A 291 -8.73 -16.26 2.69
N ALA A 292 -8.17 -16.06 1.50
CA ALA A 292 -7.61 -17.14 0.70
C ALA A 292 -6.48 -17.87 1.44
N LEU A 293 -5.63 -17.13 2.17
CA LEU A 293 -4.57 -17.72 2.99
C LEU A 293 -5.14 -18.53 4.16
N ILE A 294 -6.18 -18.06 4.85
CA ILE A 294 -6.87 -18.83 5.90
C ILE A 294 -7.40 -20.15 5.34
N VAL A 295 -8.07 -20.09 4.18
CA VAL A 295 -8.59 -21.31 3.54
C VAL A 295 -7.46 -22.24 3.14
N LYS A 296 -6.34 -21.74 2.62
CA LYS A 296 -5.12 -22.53 2.33
C LYS A 296 -4.61 -23.23 3.60
N ILE A 297 -4.50 -22.51 4.72
CA ILE A 297 -4.09 -23.09 6.01
C ILE A 297 -5.04 -24.23 6.43
N VAL A 298 -6.35 -24.02 6.35
CA VAL A 298 -7.35 -25.05 6.69
C VAL A 298 -7.21 -26.27 5.78
N ILE A 299 -7.07 -26.06 4.47
CA ILE A 299 -6.87 -27.16 3.50
C ILE A 299 -5.61 -27.96 3.85
N VAL A 300 -4.47 -27.29 4.06
CA VAL A 300 -3.20 -27.98 4.37
C VAL A 300 -3.32 -28.75 5.69
N CYS A 301 -3.82 -28.14 6.76
CA CYS A 301 -3.99 -28.81 8.05
C CYS A 301 -4.91 -30.04 7.95
N VAL A 302 -6.04 -29.91 7.24
CA VAL A 302 -6.96 -31.04 7.04
C VAL A 302 -6.28 -32.13 6.22
N TYR A 303 -5.53 -31.78 5.19
CA TYR A 303 -4.87 -32.78 4.36
C TYR A 303 -3.79 -33.57 5.11
N GLU A 304 -3.06 -32.90 6.01
CA GLU A 304 -2.02 -33.56 6.80
C GLU A 304 -2.58 -34.39 7.97
N PHE A 305 -3.69 -33.97 8.60
CA PHE A 305 -4.20 -34.65 9.81
C PHE A 305 -5.42 -35.55 9.57
N ALA A 306 -6.20 -35.34 8.51
CA ALA A 306 -7.36 -36.16 8.22
C ALA A 306 -6.96 -37.48 7.56
N GLN A 307 -7.39 -38.60 8.13
CA GLN A 307 -7.21 -39.91 7.51
C GLN A 307 -8.27 -40.23 6.45
N ASN A 308 -9.41 -39.52 6.47
CA ASN A 308 -10.53 -39.79 5.56
C ASN A 308 -10.42 -38.92 4.28
N PRO A 309 -10.16 -39.51 3.11
CA PRO A 309 -10.03 -38.77 1.85
C PRO A 309 -11.33 -38.06 1.41
N SER A 310 -12.52 -38.59 1.75
CA SER A 310 -13.79 -37.88 1.51
C SER A 310 -13.85 -36.56 2.25
N MET A 311 -13.37 -36.53 3.50
CA MET A 311 -13.35 -35.32 4.31
C MET A 311 -12.35 -34.31 3.74
N GLN A 312 -11.17 -34.77 3.33
CA GLN A 312 -10.16 -33.93 2.67
C GLN A 312 -10.73 -33.26 1.40
N LEU A 313 -11.32 -34.06 0.50
CA LEU A 313 -11.92 -33.57 -0.74
C LEU A 313 -13.13 -32.67 -0.51
N GLY A 314 -13.99 -32.99 0.46
CA GLY A 314 -15.14 -32.18 0.83
C GLY A 314 -14.73 -30.79 1.34
N ILE A 315 -13.71 -30.72 2.20
CA ILE A 315 -13.18 -29.45 2.72
C ILE A 315 -12.46 -28.67 1.62
N LEU A 316 -11.69 -29.33 0.75
CA LEU A 316 -11.09 -28.70 -0.42
C LEU A 316 -12.16 -28.07 -1.32
N LEU A 317 -13.22 -28.81 -1.66
CA LEU A 317 -14.32 -28.32 -2.50
C LEU A 317 -15.00 -27.10 -1.86
N ALA A 318 -15.31 -27.16 -0.57
CA ALA A 318 -15.92 -26.05 0.17
C ALA A 318 -14.99 -24.82 0.23
N GLY A 319 -13.71 -25.03 0.53
CA GLY A 319 -12.69 -23.98 0.57
C GLY A 319 -12.54 -23.29 -0.78
N MET A 320 -12.42 -24.07 -1.87
CA MET A 320 -12.34 -23.52 -3.22
C MET A 320 -13.59 -22.76 -3.62
N ALA A 321 -14.78 -23.22 -3.23
CA ALA A 321 -16.04 -22.49 -3.47
C ALA A 321 -16.06 -21.13 -2.76
N VAL A 322 -15.56 -21.06 -1.51
CA VAL A 322 -15.46 -19.79 -0.76
C VAL A 322 -14.50 -18.83 -1.44
N ILE A 323 -13.28 -19.26 -1.75
CA ILE A 323 -12.28 -18.39 -2.41
C ILE A 323 -12.79 -17.93 -3.78
N LEU A 324 -13.37 -18.83 -4.57
CA LEU A 324 -13.90 -18.51 -5.89
C LEU A 324 -15.06 -17.50 -5.82
N LYS A 325 -16.01 -17.69 -4.90
CA LYS A 325 -17.11 -16.73 -4.68
C LYS A 325 -16.56 -15.34 -4.35
N GLU A 326 -15.59 -15.27 -3.44
CA GLU A 326 -14.98 -14.01 -3.00
C GLU A 326 -14.16 -13.36 -4.12
N GLY A 327 -13.42 -14.16 -4.89
CA GLY A 327 -12.68 -13.72 -6.08
C GLY A 327 -13.58 -13.16 -7.18
N LEU A 328 -14.69 -13.83 -7.48
CA LEU A 328 -15.64 -13.40 -8.50
C LEU A 328 -16.43 -12.14 -8.09
N THR A 329 -16.73 -11.98 -6.81
CA THR A 329 -17.55 -10.87 -6.30
C THR A 329 -16.74 -9.61 -6.01
N LYS A 330 -15.53 -9.74 -5.46
CA LYS A 330 -14.70 -8.60 -5.05
C LYS A 330 -13.67 -8.19 -6.09
N GLN A 331 -13.15 -9.13 -6.87
CA GLN A 331 -12.10 -8.94 -7.88
C GLN A 331 -10.99 -7.97 -7.44
N PRO A 332 -10.25 -8.27 -6.36
CA PRO A 332 -9.38 -7.29 -5.70
C PRO A 332 -8.27 -6.72 -6.61
N TYR A 333 -7.82 -7.46 -7.62
CA TYR A 333 -6.69 -7.05 -8.46
C TYR A 333 -7.07 -5.99 -9.49
N TYR A 334 -6.15 -5.06 -9.68
CA TYR A 334 -6.28 -4.02 -10.69
C TYR A 334 -5.87 -4.50 -12.08
N CYS A 335 -4.89 -5.40 -12.16
CA CYS A 335 -4.56 -6.10 -13.40
C CYS A 335 -5.59 -7.19 -13.68
N GLU A 336 -6.36 -7.02 -14.77
CA GLU A 336 -7.38 -7.99 -15.18
C GLU A 336 -6.80 -9.37 -15.47
N LEU A 337 -5.59 -9.43 -16.06
CA LEU A 337 -4.93 -10.70 -16.40
C LEU A 337 -4.64 -11.54 -15.16
N VAL A 338 -4.16 -10.91 -14.08
CA VAL A 338 -3.95 -11.59 -12.79
C VAL A 338 -5.28 -12.09 -12.23
N GLN A 339 -6.34 -11.28 -12.29
CA GLN A 339 -7.66 -11.67 -11.81
C GLN A 339 -8.24 -12.86 -12.59
N TYR A 340 -8.11 -12.86 -13.93
CA TYR A 340 -8.53 -13.93 -14.82
C TYR A 340 -7.76 -15.22 -14.53
N LEU A 341 -6.43 -15.14 -14.39
CA LEU A 341 -5.57 -16.27 -14.10
C LEU A 341 -5.95 -16.92 -12.75
N ARG A 342 -6.04 -16.13 -11.67
CA ARG A 342 -6.35 -16.64 -10.32
C ARG A 342 -7.71 -17.32 -10.26
N ASN A 343 -8.76 -16.63 -10.72
CA ASN A 343 -10.11 -17.20 -10.71
C ASN A 343 -10.23 -18.43 -11.65
N GLY A 344 -9.47 -18.44 -12.75
CA GLY A 344 -9.36 -19.60 -13.63
C GLY A 344 -8.76 -20.81 -12.91
N ILE A 345 -7.61 -20.64 -12.24
CA ILE A 345 -6.94 -21.73 -11.51
C ILE A 345 -7.82 -22.20 -10.35
N TRP A 346 -8.45 -21.29 -9.61
CA TRP A 346 -9.36 -21.66 -8.53
C TRP A 346 -10.58 -22.46 -9.01
N MET A 347 -11.13 -22.09 -10.17
CA MET A 347 -12.21 -22.86 -10.79
C MET A 347 -11.73 -24.24 -11.28
N ALA A 348 -10.53 -24.32 -11.88
CA ALA A 348 -9.91 -25.58 -12.26
C ALA A 348 -9.69 -26.52 -11.06
N ALA A 349 -9.20 -25.98 -9.94
CA ALA A 349 -9.03 -26.71 -8.69
C ALA A 349 -10.38 -27.15 -8.08
N PHE A 350 -11.40 -26.28 -8.13
CA PHE A 350 -12.77 -26.61 -7.70
C PHE A 350 -13.34 -27.78 -8.51
N LEU A 351 -13.28 -27.73 -9.85
CA LEU A 351 -13.77 -28.81 -10.70
C LEU A 351 -12.94 -30.09 -10.53
N SER A 352 -11.62 -29.97 -10.40
CA SER A 352 -10.75 -31.12 -10.12
C SER A 352 -11.12 -31.79 -8.81
N ALA A 353 -11.37 -31.03 -7.74
CA ALA A 353 -11.80 -31.55 -6.45
C ALA A 353 -13.17 -32.24 -6.54
N LEU A 354 -14.10 -31.66 -7.30
CA LEU A 354 -15.43 -32.23 -7.55
C LEU A 354 -15.33 -33.59 -8.27
N PHE A 355 -14.56 -33.67 -9.36
CA PHE A 355 -14.38 -34.92 -10.09
C PHE A 355 -13.62 -35.96 -9.28
N SER A 356 -12.65 -35.56 -8.46
CA SER A 356 -11.93 -36.46 -7.56
C SER A 356 -12.87 -37.04 -6.51
N LEU A 357 -13.76 -36.22 -5.94
CA LEU A 357 -14.79 -36.69 -5.01
C LEU A 357 -15.76 -37.67 -5.67
N CYS A 358 -16.24 -37.35 -6.89
CA CYS A 358 -17.09 -38.27 -7.65
C CYS A 358 -16.39 -39.59 -7.98
N THR A 359 -15.09 -39.54 -8.32
CA THR A 359 -14.27 -40.73 -8.59
C THR A 359 -14.15 -41.59 -7.35
N TYR A 360 -13.82 -40.97 -6.22
CA TYR A 360 -13.70 -41.65 -4.93
C TYR A 360 -15.01 -42.33 -4.51
N VAL A 361 -16.15 -41.61 -4.59
CA VAL A 361 -17.47 -42.14 -4.19
C VAL A 361 -17.94 -43.25 -5.10
N THR A 362 -17.69 -43.16 -6.42
CA THR A 362 -18.13 -44.20 -7.35
C THR A 362 -17.27 -45.46 -7.30
N SER A 363 -16.04 -45.39 -6.77
CA SER A 363 -15.09 -46.51 -6.68
C SER A 363 -14.89 -47.26 -8.01
N THR A 364 -15.11 -46.58 -9.14
CA THR A 364 -15.01 -47.22 -10.46
C THR A 364 -13.59 -47.16 -10.96
N ALA A 365 -13.01 -48.31 -11.30
CA ALA A 365 -11.72 -48.40 -11.99
C ALA A 365 -11.80 -47.94 -13.47
N HIS A 366 -12.84 -47.20 -13.85
CA HIS A 366 -13.05 -46.77 -15.21
C HIS A 366 -12.08 -45.63 -15.59
N PRO A 367 -11.62 -45.57 -16.86
CA PRO A 367 -10.74 -44.50 -17.34
C PRO A 367 -11.47 -43.14 -17.45
N VAL A 368 -12.80 -43.13 -17.47
CA VAL A 368 -13.63 -41.94 -17.67
C VAL A 368 -13.39 -40.88 -16.58
N PRO A 369 -13.46 -41.18 -15.27
CA PRO A 369 -13.16 -40.20 -14.23
C PRO A 369 -11.77 -39.55 -14.35
N ARG A 370 -10.74 -40.29 -14.80
CA ARG A 370 -9.40 -39.72 -15.05
C ARG A 370 -9.38 -38.76 -16.22
N ALA A 371 -10.05 -39.14 -17.32
CA ALA A 371 -10.20 -38.25 -18.47
C ALA A 371 -10.94 -36.96 -18.07
N LEU A 372 -12.00 -37.06 -17.26
CA LEU A 372 -12.71 -35.91 -16.71
C LEU A 372 -11.82 -35.03 -15.84
N LEU A 373 -10.96 -35.62 -15.00
CA LEU A 373 -9.99 -34.88 -14.18
C LEU A 373 -9.01 -34.08 -15.05
N ILE A 374 -8.42 -34.67 -16.09
CA ILE A 374 -7.53 -33.98 -17.04
C ILE A 374 -8.28 -32.86 -17.76
N ILE A 375 -9.49 -33.12 -18.25
CA ILE A 375 -10.32 -32.17 -18.98
C ILE A 375 -10.80 -31.02 -18.08
N SER A 376 -10.94 -31.26 -16.78
CA SER A 376 -11.42 -30.27 -15.82
C SER A 376 -10.51 -29.04 -15.69
N ILE A 377 -9.21 -29.18 -15.98
CA ILE A 377 -8.24 -28.09 -15.89
C ILE A 377 -8.49 -27.03 -16.97
N PRO A 378 -8.40 -27.34 -18.29
CA PRO A 378 -8.65 -26.34 -19.32
C PRO A 378 -10.10 -25.82 -19.30
N ILE A 379 -11.08 -26.69 -19.01
CA ILE A 379 -12.48 -26.26 -18.88
C ILE A 379 -12.64 -25.33 -17.69
N GLY A 380 -12.09 -25.66 -16.52
CA GLY A 380 -12.17 -24.85 -15.32
C GLY A 380 -11.48 -23.50 -15.49
N LEU A 381 -10.31 -23.47 -16.12
CA LEU A 381 -9.63 -22.22 -16.48
C LEU A 381 -10.54 -21.34 -17.37
N ALA A 382 -11.07 -21.89 -18.46
CA ALA A 382 -11.94 -21.14 -19.38
C ALA A 382 -13.23 -20.64 -18.69
N LEU A 383 -13.86 -21.49 -17.88
CA LEU A 383 -15.06 -21.13 -17.12
C LEU A 383 -14.78 -20.05 -16.06
N GLY A 384 -13.67 -20.17 -15.32
CA GLY A 384 -13.29 -19.18 -14.30
C GLY A 384 -13.00 -17.80 -14.91
N VAL A 385 -12.31 -17.76 -16.06
CA VAL A 385 -12.10 -16.53 -16.83
C VAL A 385 -13.44 -15.96 -17.32
N GLY A 386 -14.27 -16.78 -17.96
CA GLY A 386 -15.58 -16.37 -18.46
C GLY A 386 -16.50 -15.81 -17.37
N LEU A 387 -16.57 -16.48 -16.22
CA LEU A 387 -17.35 -16.02 -15.06
C LEU A 387 -16.80 -14.72 -14.46
N THR A 388 -15.49 -14.51 -14.48
CA THR A 388 -14.88 -13.26 -14.01
C THR A 388 -15.29 -12.09 -14.90
N ILE A 389 -15.19 -12.27 -16.23
CA ILE A 389 -15.61 -11.26 -17.22
C ILE A 389 -17.11 -10.98 -17.09
N LEU A 390 -17.92 -12.04 -16.96
CA LEU A 390 -19.37 -11.92 -16.80
C LEU A 390 -19.72 -11.19 -15.50
N SER A 391 -19.10 -11.56 -14.38
CA SER A 391 -19.31 -10.92 -13.08
C SER A 391 -18.98 -9.43 -13.13
N PHE A 392 -17.82 -9.08 -13.70
CA PHE A 392 -17.42 -7.68 -13.87
C PHE A 392 -18.47 -6.89 -14.68
N ARG A 393 -18.87 -7.41 -15.85
CA ARG A 393 -19.89 -6.77 -16.69
C ARG A 393 -21.23 -6.62 -15.98
N LEU A 394 -21.67 -7.63 -15.25
CA LEU A 394 -22.93 -7.61 -14.52
C LEU A 394 -22.91 -6.61 -13.36
N VAL A 395 -21.84 -6.57 -12.57
CA VAL A 395 -21.67 -5.62 -11.46
C VAL A 395 -21.66 -4.19 -12.01
N THR A 396 -20.80 -3.93 -12.99
CA THR A 396 -20.64 -2.62 -13.61
C THR A 396 -21.95 -2.13 -14.26
N ARG A 397 -22.63 -2.98 -15.05
CA ARG A 397 -23.94 -2.65 -15.65
C ARG A 397 -24.99 -2.36 -14.59
N ARG A 398 -25.03 -3.11 -13.48
CA ARG A 398 -25.99 -2.89 -12.39
C ARG A 398 -25.74 -1.57 -11.66
N VAL A 399 -24.47 -1.26 -11.35
CA VAL A 399 -24.11 0.00 -10.69
C VAL A 399 -24.47 1.18 -11.59
N TYR A 400 -24.11 1.14 -12.87
CA TYR A 400 -24.46 2.22 -13.80
C TYR A 400 -25.96 2.36 -14.05
N ALA A 401 -26.70 1.26 -14.18
CA ALA A 401 -28.14 1.32 -14.38
C ALA A 401 -28.85 1.98 -13.18
N ARG A 402 -28.43 1.65 -11.96
CA ARG A 402 -28.97 2.27 -10.74
C ARG A 402 -28.57 3.72 -10.60
N PHE A 403 -27.29 4.02 -10.82
CA PHE A 403 -26.80 5.39 -10.80
C PHE A 403 -27.58 6.27 -11.79
N ARG A 404 -27.78 5.77 -13.03
CA ARG A 404 -28.59 6.45 -14.04
C ARG A 404 -30.03 6.67 -13.59
N GLN A 405 -30.69 5.66 -13.04
CA GLN A 405 -32.05 5.79 -12.50
C GLN A 405 -32.13 6.83 -11.37
N THR A 406 -31.13 6.89 -10.50
CA THR A 406 -31.07 7.90 -9.42
C THR A 406 -30.89 9.31 -9.99
N VAL A 407 -30.04 9.47 -11.00
CA VAL A 407 -29.84 10.75 -11.70
C VAL A 407 -31.11 11.19 -12.43
N GLU A 408 -31.78 10.28 -13.15
CA GLU A 408 -33.04 10.57 -13.86
C GLU A 408 -34.15 10.98 -12.87
N LYS A 409 -34.33 10.24 -11.77
CA LYS A 409 -35.30 10.60 -10.71
C LYS A 409 -34.99 11.93 -10.04
N ALA A 410 -33.70 12.23 -9.81
CA ALA A 410 -33.28 13.51 -9.25
C ALA A 410 -33.55 14.66 -10.24
N ALA A 411 -33.36 14.41 -11.54
CA ALA A 411 -33.67 15.39 -12.59
C ALA A 411 -35.17 15.67 -12.73
N GLU A 412 -36.03 14.65 -12.59
CA GLU A 412 -37.49 14.80 -12.62
C GLU A 412 -38.03 15.56 -11.40
N THR A 413 -37.42 15.37 -10.23
CA THR A 413 -37.87 16.01 -8.97
C THR A 413 -37.35 17.44 -8.81
N SER A 414 -36.31 17.83 -9.53
CA SER A 414 -35.81 19.21 -9.52
C SER A 414 -36.27 19.94 -10.78
N GLU A 415 -37.10 20.97 -10.63
CA GLU A 415 -37.44 21.91 -11.73
C GLU A 415 -36.22 22.72 -12.24
N GLY A 416 -35.00 22.44 -11.77
CA GLY A 416 -33.74 22.93 -12.32
C GLY A 416 -32.69 21.81 -12.29
N GLY A 417 -32.47 21.17 -13.45
CA GLY A 417 -31.73 19.91 -13.59
C GLY A 417 -30.28 19.88 -13.09
N LEU A 418 -29.75 18.65 -12.94
CA LEU A 418 -28.39 18.14 -12.66
C LEU A 418 -27.52 18.80 -11.55
N HIS A 419 -27.77 20.06 -11.16
CA HIS A 419 -27.03 20.80 -10.13
C HIS A 419 -27.43 20.43 -8.68
N VAL A 420 -28.33 19.46 -8.50
CA VAL A 420 -28.89 19.11 -7.19
C VAL A 420 -27.85 18.47 -6.26
N PHE A 421 -27.00 17.57 -6.76
CA PHE A 421 -26.11 16.79 -5.90
C PHE A 421 -25.05 17.67 -5.20
N THR A 422 -24.41 18.57 -5.95
CA THR A 422 -23.42 19.51 -5.40
C THR A 422 -24.06 20.56 -4.50
N ARG A 423 -25.30 20.99 -4.79
CA ARG A 423 -26.04 21.92 -3.93
C ARG A 423 -26.46 21.28 -2.61
N VAL A 424 -26.94 20.04 -2.64
CA VAL A 424 -27.35 19.27 -1.45
C VAL A 424 -26.18 19.04 -0.50
N GLN A 425 -25.02 18.65 -1.01
CA GLN A 425 -23.83 18.45 -0.17
C GLN A 425 -23.33 19.76 0.47
N ARG A 426 -23.41 20.87 -0.26
CA ARG A 426 -23.06 22.21 0.23
C ARG A 426 -24.03 22.73 1.28
N GLU A 427 -25.33 22.52 1.09
CA GLU A 427 -26.37 22.93 2.06
C GLU A 427 -26.32 22.08 3.34
N ALA A 428 -25.95 20.79 3.25
CA ALA A 428 -25.72 19.93 4.41
C ALA A 428 -24.49 20.32 5.24
N SER A 429 -23.43 20.84 4.60
CA SER A 429 -22.20 21.27 5.28
C SER A 429 -22.31 22.67 5.92
N ILE A 430 -23.29 23.50 5.53
CA ILE A 430 -23.33 24.93 5.88
C ILE A 430 -24.24 25.25 7.08
N LYS A 431 -25.07 24.34 7.60
CA LYS A 431 -26.04 24.70 8.65
C LYS A 431 -26.04 23.78 9.88
N ASP A 432 -25.28 24.19 10.89
CA ASP A 432 -25.45 23.79 12.31
C ASP A 432 -26.67 24.46 13.00
N GLY A 433 -27.65 25.05 12.27
CA GLY A 433 -28.63 25.96 12.89
C GLY A 433 -30.07 25.98 12.40
N GLY A 434 -30.55 25.09 11.53
CA GLY A 434 -31.94 25.17 11.07
C GLY A 434 -32.50 23.89 10.45
N TRP A 435 -33.29 23.16 11.24
CA TRP A 435 -33.82 21.82 10.93
C TRP A 435 -34.98 21.78 9.91
N ALA A 436 -35.54 22.92 9.49
CA ALA A 436 -36.75 22.93 8.66
C ALA A 436 -36.54 22.45 7.20
N GLY A 437 -35.31 22.42 6.69
CA GLY A 437 -34.98 21.91 5.34
C GLY A 437 -34.59 20.42 5.29
N VAL A 438 -34.45 19.77 6.45
CA VAL A 438 -33.88 18.42 6.56
C VAL A 438 -34.84 17.34 6.03
N GLY A 439 -36.16 17.57 6.05
CA GLY A 439 -37.14 16.59 5.59
C GLY A 439 -37.00 16.22 4.10
N LYS A 440 -36.95 17.21 3.21
CA LYS A 440 -36.75 16.96 1.76
C LYS A 440 -35.35 16.41 1.45
N LEU A 441 -34.35 16.81 2.23
CA LEU A 441 -32.99 16.30 2.09
C LEU A 441 -32.90 14.83 2.51
N ALA A 442 -33.58 14.47 3.60
CA ALA A 442 -33.69 13.10 4.07
C ALA A 442 -34.39 12.22 3.02
N ASP A 443 -35.43 12.70 2.34
CA ASP A 443 -36.10 11.95 1.28
C ASP A 443 -35.18 11.70 0.06
N ILE A 444 -34.40 12.70 -0.34
CA ILE A 444 -33.42 12.57 -1.43
C ILE A 444 -32.27 11.63 -1.01
N VAL A 445 -31.74 11.80 0.20
CA VAL A 445 -30.68 10.92 0.75
C VAL A 445 -31.17 9.48 0.89
N HIS A 446 -32.41 9.28 1.34
CA HIS A 446 -33.05 7.97 1.43
C HIS A 446 -33.27 7.34 0.04
N SER A 447 -33.53 8.14 -1.00
CA SER A 447 -33.58 7.66 -2.39
C SER A 447 -32.19 7.28 -2.93
N ILE A 448 -31.13 7.92 -2.44
CA ILE A 448 -29.73 7.64 -2.79
C ILE A 448 -29.18 6.41 -2.05
N GLU A 449 -29.72 6.06 -0.89
CA GLU A 449 -29.27 4.94 -0.03
C GLU A 449 -29.35 3.55 -0.70
N HIS A 450 -29.93 3.45 -1.90
CA HIS A 450 -30.09 2.19 -2.64
C HIS A 450 -29.25 2.07 -3.92
N VAL A 451 -28.34 3.01 -4.21
CA VAL A 451 -27.54 3.01 -5.45
C VAL A 451 -26.67 1.76 -5.54
N THR A 452 -25.98 1.35 -4.47
CA THR A 452 -25.25 0.08 -4.46
C THR A 452 -25.85 -0.91 -3.46
N THR A 453 -25.54 -2.20 -3.62
CA THR A 453 -25.99 -3.26 -2.69
C THR A 453 -24.90 -3.68 -1.72
N THR A 454 -23.64 -3.34 -2.00
CA THR A 454 -22.48 -3.87 -1.27
C THR A 454 -21.27 -2.94 -1.44
N LYS A 455 -20.61 -2.65 -0.31
CA LYS A 455 -19.42 -1.81 -0.07
C LYS A 455 -18.18 -1.99 -0.97
N ILE A 456 -18.13 -3.03 -1.80
CA ILE A 456 -16.94 -3.37 -2.62
C ILE A 456 -17.22 -3.10 -4.12
N LYS A 457 -18.49 -2.84 -4.47
CA LYS A 457 -18.87 -2.62 -5.87
C LYS A 457 -18.51 -1.22 -6.36
N GLU A 458 -18.28 -0.26 -5.46
CA GLU A 458 -17.87 1.11 -5.78
C GLU A 458 -16.49 1.13 -6.44
N ASP A 459 -15.47 0.48 -5.86
CA ASP A 459 -14.13 0.38 -6.45
C ASP A 459 -14.18 -0.24 -7.85
N MET A 460 -14.92 -1.34 -7.99
CA MET A 460 -15.06 -2.05 -9.26
C MET A 460 -15.74 -1.18 -10.32
N ALA A 461 -16.78 -0.44 -9.94
CA ALA A 461 -17.51 0.45 -10.83
C ALA A 461 -16.67 1.67 -11.26
N CYS A 462 -15.64 2.07 -10.51
CA CYS A 462 -14.75 3.18 -10.83
C CYS A 462 -13.54 2.80 -11.71
N ARG A 463 -13.36 1.51 -12.06
CA ARG A 463 -12.18 1.06 -12.84
C ARG A 463 -12.11 1.63 -14.25
N PHE A 464 -13.25 2.01 -14.83
CA PHE A 464 -13.31 2.63 -16.17
C PHE A 464 -12.43 3.88 -16.30
N VAL A 465 -12.20 4.62 -15.20
CA VAL A 465 -11.38 5.83 -15.17
C VAL A 465 -9.95 5.57 -15.64
N ARG A 466 -9.43 4.36 -15.41
CA ARG A 466 -8.09 3.95 -15.85
C ARG A 466 -7.94 3.94 -17.36
N TYR A 467 -9.02 3.56 -18.05
CA TYR A 467 -9.04 3.43 -19.50
C TYR A 467 -9.53 4.71 -20.20
N ALA A 468 -10.25 5.57 -19.47
CA ALA A 468 -10.79 6.81 -19.99
C ALA A 468 -9.72 7.89 -20.27
N GLY A 469 -8.48 7.68 -19.81
CA GLY A 469 -7.42 8.68 -19.92
C GLY A 469 -7.76 9.97 -19.15
N PRO A 470 -7.26 11.14 -19.56
CA PRO A 470 -7.57 12.43 -18.93
C PRO A 470 -8.99 12.93 -19.29
N ASN A 471 -9.98 12.05 -19.37
CA ASN A 471 -11.35 12.43 -19.68
C ASN A 471 -12.06 12.96 -18.43
N THR A 472 -12.30 14.26 -18.40
CA THR A 472 -12.96 14.98 -17.30
C THR A 472 -14.32 14.40 -16.94
N ARG A 473 -15.11 13.96 -17.93
CA ARG A 473 -16.44 13.36 -17.67
C ARG A 473 -16.33 12.06 -16.89
N ALA A 474 -15.30 11.27 -17.15
CA ALA A 474 -15.07 10.03 -16.42
C ALA A 474 -14.66 10.30 -14.96
N LEU A 475 -13.85 11.34 -14.73
CA LEU A 475 -13.46 11.78 -13.38
C LEU A 475 -14.64 12.35 -12.60
N LEU A 476 -15.51 13.13 -13.24
CA LEU A 476 -16.73 13.62 -12.63
C LEU A 476 -17.66 12.46 -12.25
N LEU A 477 -17.89 11.51 -13.17
CA LEU A 477 -18.71 10.34 -12.88
C LEU A 477 -18.15 9.51 -11.71
N MET A 478 -16.83 9.33 -11.66
CA MET A 478 -16.15 8.67 -10.54
C MET A 478 -16.37 9.42 -9.21
N ARG A 479 -16.22 10.75 -9.21
CA ARG A 479 -16.48 11.60 -8.02
C ARG A 479 -17.92 11.40 -7.53
N GLU A 480 -18.89 11.41 -8.42
CA GLU A 480 -20.31 11.21 -8.07
C GLU A 480 -20.59 9.81 -7.53
N ILE A 481 -20.00 8.76 -8.14
CA ILE A 481 -20.13 7.38 -7.64
C ILE A 481 -19.56 7.26 -6.22
N PHE A 482 -18.38 7.83 -5.97
CA PHE A 482 -17.81 7.82 -4.61
C PHE A 482 -18.59 8.69 -3.64
N ALA A 483 -19.10 9.85 -4.05
CA ALA A 483 -19.95 10.67 -3.20
C ALA A 483 -21.21 9.90 -2.76
N ALA A 484 -21.88 9.24 -3.69
CA ALA A 484 -23.02 8.37 -3.38
C ALA A 484 -22.62 7.20 -2.45
N GLY A 485 -21.47 6.56 -2.71
CA GLY A 485 -20.94 5.50 -1.86
C GLY A 485 -20.58 5.96 -0.45
N GLN A 486 -20.07 7.19 -0.28
CA GLN A 486 -19.76 7.79 1.00
C GLN A 486 -21.02 8.09 1.82
N LEU A 487 -22.07 8.57 1.17
CA LEU A 487 -23.38 8.77 1.81
C LEU A 487 -23.95 7.43 2.29
N GLN A 488 -23.94 6.42 1.41
CA GLN A 488 -24.50 5.11 1.71
C GLN A 488 -23.70 4.33 2.76
N PHE A 489 -22.36 4.42 2.72
CA PHE A 489 -21.46 3.68 3.61
C PHE A 489 -20.57 4.61 4.43
N ALA A 490 -21.15 5.66 5.02
CA ALA A 490 -20.40 6.61 5.83
C ALA A 490 -19.58 5.92 6.94
N ARG A 491 -20.08 4.81 7.51
CA ARG A 491 -19.36 4.08 8.57
C ARG A 491 -18.24 3.18 8.06
N ASP A 492 -18.12 2.94 6.76
CA ASP A 492 -17.12 2.04 6.22
C ASP A 492 -15.82 2.78 5.86
N GLY A 493 -14.81 2.61 6.70
CA GLY A 493 -13.50 3.20 6.48
C GLY A 493 -12.82 2.76 5.18
N HIS A 494 -13.17 1.58 4.65
CA HIS A 494 -12.58 1.09 3.41
C HIS A 494 -13.09 1.86 2.19
N VAL A 495 -14.39 2.17 2.15
CA VAL A 495 -15.00 2.95 1.05
C VAL A 495 -14.41 4.36 1.03
N LEU A 496 -14.25 4.97 2.20
CA LEU A 496 -13.63 6.28 2.36
C LEU A 496 -12.15 6.29 1.92
N ALA A 497 -11.36 5.33 2.41
CA ALA A 497 -9.95 5.22 2.03
C ALA A 497 -9.79 4.96 0.52
N SER A 498 -10.64 4.11 -0.06
CA SER A 498 -10.64 3.85 -1.52
C SER A 498 -11.01 5.11 -2.30
N ALA A 499 -12.02 5.86 -1.87
CA ALA A 499 -12.40 7.12 -2.52
C ALA A 499 -11.25 8.13 -2.50
N ALA A 500 -10.59 8.32 -1.34
CA ALA A 500 -9.41 9.18 -1.22
C ALA A 500 -8.29 8.73 -2.18
N MET A 501 -7.98 7.42 -2.23
CA MET A 501 -6.98 6.87 -3.15
C MET A 501 -7.25 7.17 -4.62
N TYR A 502 -8.50 7.02 -5.07
CA TYR A 502 -8.85 7.34 -6.45
C TYR A 502 -8.75 8.83 -6.74
N LEU A 503 -9.21 9.68 -5.82
CA LEU A 503 -9.11 11.13 -5.99
C LEU A 503 -7.65 11.57 -6.15
N MET A 504 -6.74 11.07 -5.32
CA MET A 504 -5.31 11.38 -5.44
C MET A 504 -4.67 10.79 -6.70
N ALA A 505 -4.95 9.52 -7.01
CA ALA A 505 -4.32 8.84 -8.14
C ALA A 505 -4.70 9.47 -9.49
N PHE A 506 -5.91 10.01 -9.58
CA PHE A 506 -6.41 10.73 -10.75
C PHE A 506 -6.54 12.24 -10.52
N ALA A 507 -5.72 12.81 -9.63
CA ALA A 507 -5.52 14.25 -9.60
C ALA A 507 -5.00 14.71 -10.98
N PRO A 508 -5.61 15.74 -11.58
CA PRO A 508 -5.13 16.27 -12.85
C PRO A 508 -3.68 16.71 -12.68
N VAL A 509 -2.81 16.27 -13.60
CA VAL A 509 -1.38 16.62 -13.58
C VAL A 509 -1.19 18.12 -13.84
N ASP A 510 -2.07 18.69 -14.67
CA ASP A 510 -2.09 20.12 -14.98
C ASP A 510 -3.29 20.78 -14.31
N GLU A 511 -3.06 21.39 -13.15
CA GLU A 511 -4.07 22.16 -12.42
C GLU A 511 -4.67 23.27 -13.31
N GLY A 512 -3.87 23.86 -14.21
CA GLY A 512 -4.30 24.88 -15.16
C GLY A 512 -5.32 24.37 -16.19
N ALA A 513 -5.12 23.17 -16.74
CA ALA A 513 -6.07 22.57 -17.70
C ALA A 513 -7.38 22.16 -17.02
N ALA A 514 -7.29 21.64 -15.78
CA ALA A 514 -8.46 21.32 -14.97
C ALA A 514 -9.23 22.59 -14.56
N ALA A 515 -8.54 23.66 -14.20
CA ALA A 515 -9.14 24.95 -13.87
C ALA A 515 -9.84 25.59 -15.08
N ALA A 516 -9.24 25.55 -16.27
CA ALA A 516 -9.86 26.04 -17.50
C ALA A 516 -11.16 25.28 -17.83
N LEU A 517 -11.16 23.95 -17.70
CA LEU A 517 -12.35 23.12 -17.89
C LEU A 517 -13.42 23.31 -16.79
N ALA A 518 -13.00 23.59 -15.56
CA ALA A 518 -13.91 23.90 -14.45
C ALA A 518 -14.62 25.24 -14.69
N ILE A 519 -13.91 26.25 -15.21
CA ILE A 519 -14.48 27.54 -15.60
C ILE A 519 -15.50 27.37 -16.72
N GLU A 520 -15.17 26.59 -17.75
CA GLU A 520 -16.04 26.38 -18.92
C GLU A 520 -17.33 25.61 -18.58
N SER A 521 -17.28 24.69 -17.62
CA SER A 521 -18.46 23.92 -17.21
C SER A 521 -19.37 24.63 -16.20
N GLY A 522 -19.02 25.84 -15.74
CA GLY A 522 -19.77 26.57 -14.71
C GLY A 522 -19.86 25.83 -13.37
N LEU A 523 -19.12 24.73 -13.21
CA LEU A 523 -19.18 23.85 -12.06
C LEU A 523 -18.21 24.40 -11.01
N GLN A 524 -18.64 25.39 -10.25
CA GLN A 524 -17.83 25.98 -9.18
C GLN A 524 -17.47 24.97 -8.06
N ALA A 525 -18.12 23.79 -8.03
CA ALA A 525 -17.75 22.63 -7.23
C ALA A 525 -16.58 21.81 -7.82
N ALA A 526 -16.15 22.10 -9.06
CA ALA A 526 -14.92 21.58 -9.64
C ALA A 526 -13.67 22.37 -9.22
N LEU A 527 -13.82 23.49 -8.50
CA LEU A 527 -12.69 24.24 -7.95
C LEU A 527 -12.06 23.54 -6.74
N GLU A 528 -12.79 22.70 -6.01
CA GLU A 528 -12.18 21.87 -4.96
C GLU A 528 -11.24 20.87 -5.61
N SER A 529 -9.95 20.98 -5.27
CA SER A 529 -8.93 20.09 -5.76
C SER A 529 -9.26 18.65 -5.32
N ASN A 530 -8.98 17.67 -6.17
CA ASN A 530 -9.08 16.27 -5.79
C ASN A 530 -8.28 15.97 -4.50
N ALA A 531 -7.17 16.68 -4.29
CA ALA A 531 -6.34 16.57 -3.10
C ALA A 531 -7.08 17.08 -1.84
N GLU A 532 -7.67 18.27 -1.90
CA GLU A 532 -8.43 18.84 -0.78
C GLU A 532 -9.58 17.94 -0.36
N ARG A 533 -10.35 17.43 -1.32
CA ARG A 533 -11.44 16.50 -1.02
C ARG A 533 -10.94 15.17 -0.45
N ALA A 534 -9.78 14.68 -0.92
CA ALA A 534 -9.17 13.49 -0.35
C ALA A 534 -8.76 13.73 1.11
N GLU A 535 -8.18 14.89 1.43
CA GLU A 535 -7.85 15.29 2.80
C GLU A 535 -9.08 15.34 3.70
N ASP A 536 -10.18 15.95 3.27
CA ASP A 536 -11.42 16.02 4.06
C ASP A 536 -11.97 14.61 4.37
N ILE A 537 -11.85 13.68 3.42
CA ILE A 537 -12.22 12.27 3.61
C ILE A 537 -11.29 11.61 4.63
N LEU A 538 -9.98 11.90 4.59
CA LEU A 538 -9.00 11.36 5.53
C LEU A 538 -9.19 11.91 6.94
N ASP A 539 -9.50 13.20 7.09
CA ASP A 539 -9.84 13.80 8.38
C ASP A 539 -11.11 13.17 8.96
N THR A 540 -12.10 12.92 8.11
CA THR A 540 -13.31 12.17 8.49
C THR A 540 -12.98 10.75 8.95
N LEU A 541 -12.03 10.10 8.28
CA LEU A 541 -11.62 8.73 8.56
C LEU A 541 -10.80 8.62 9.85
N ALA A 542 -9.89 9.56 10.11
CA ALA A 542 -9.05 9.64 11.31
C ALA A 542 -9.88 9.82 12.60
N ASN A 543 -11.06 10.42 12.48
CA ASN A 543 -11.98 10.62 13.58
C ASN A 543 -12.89 9.42 13.87
N ARG A 544 -12.80 8.33 13.09
CA ARG A 544 -13.68 7.15 13.21
C ARG A 544 -12.92 5.91 13.67
N PRO A 545 -13.51 5.06 14.53
CA PRO A 545 -12.94 3.77 14.86
C PRO A 545 -13.00 2.88 13.61
N THR A 546 -11.84 2.63 13.01
CA THR A 546 -11.71 1.88 11.76
C THR A 546 -10.79 0.67 11.94
N PRO A 547 -11.04 -0.41 11.20
CA PRO A 547 -10.18 -1.59 11.27
C PRO A 547 -8.76 -1.24 10.79
N ILE A 548 -7.77 -2.01 11.27
CA ILE A 548 -6.34 -1.74 11.04
C ILE A 548 -5.97 -1.61 9.56
N ASP A 549 -6.62 -2.38 8.68
CA ASP A 549 -6.36 -2.34 7.25
C ASP A 549 -6.86 -1.04 6.60
N ALA A 550 -8.03 -0.53 7.01
CA ALA A 550 -8.53 0.76 6.55
C ALA A 550 -7.67 1.93 7.08
N ARG A 551 -7.19 1.84 8.34
CA ARG A 551 -6.25 2.81 8.90
C ARG A 551 -4.91 2.81 8.16
N TYR A 552 -4.42 1.63 7.78
CA TYR A 552 -3.22 1.50 6.96
C TYR A 552 -3.43 2.13 5.57
N LEU A 553 -4.57 1.90 4.92
CA LEU A 553 -4.88 2.56 3.64
C LEU A 553 -4.94 4.08 3.79
N ALA A 554 -5.53 4.60 4.87
CA ALA A 554 -5.54 6.03 5.19
C ALA A 554 -4.12 6.59 5.33
N PHE A 555 -3.27 5.87 6.07
CA PHE A 555 -1.85 6.22 6.23
C PHE A 555 -1.12 6.25 4.88
N LEU A 556 -1.37 5.28 3.99
CA LEU A 556 -0.83 5.30 2.63
C LEU A 556 -1.30 6.53 1.85
N CYS A 557 -2.57 6.92 2.00
CA CYS A 557 -3.09 8.12 1.36
C CYS A 557 -2.36 9.38 1.84
N GLU A 558 -2.30 9.57 3.16
CA GLU A 558 -1.63 10.72 3.77
C GLU A 558 -0.16 10.81 3.32
N LYS A 559 0.55 9.69 3.27
CA LYS A 559 1.93 9.65 2.82
C LYS A 559 2.07 9.96 1.33
N THR A 560 1.11 9.56 0.51
CA THR A 560 1.09 9.88 -0.92
C THR A 560 0.83 11.37 -1.13
N LEU A 561 -0.07 11.97 -0.34
CA LEU A 561 -0.29 13.43 -0.32
C LEU A 561 0.97 14.16 0.08
N ASP A 562 1.59 13.78 1.21
CA ASP A 562 2.85 14.37 1.69
C ASP A 562 3.93 14.33 0.60
N GLN A 563 4.09 13.20 -0.08
CA GLN A 563 5.05 13.04 -1.17
C GLN A 563 4.71 13.90 -2.37
N SER A 564 3.42 14.04 -2.70
CA SER A 564 2.98 14.87 -3.82
C SER A 564 3.20 16.37 -3.53
N GLU A 565 2.92 16.83 -2.31
CA GLU A 565 3.19 18.20 -1.87
C GLU A 565 4.69 18.49 -1.90
N GLN A 566 5.49 17.60 -1.31
CA GLN A 566 6.95 17.70 -1.35
C GLN A 566 7.49 17.72 -2.79
N SER A 567 6.90 16.94 -3.69
CA SER A 567 7.29 16.96 -5.10
C SER A 567 6.92 18.26 -5.81
N LYS A 568 5.79 18.89 -5.45
CA LYS A 568 5.39 20.21 -5.98
C LYS A 568 6.35 21.29 -5.48
N GLU A 569 6.67 21.30 -4.20
CA GLU A 569 7.67 22.21 -3.63
C GLU A 569 9.05 22.00 -4.27
N ALA A 570 9.44 20.75 -4.49
CA ALA A 570 10.69 20.40 -5.17
C ALA A 570 10.71 20.84 -6.64
N ASN A 571 9.56 20.86 -7.32
CA ASN A 571 9.44 21.31 -8.70
C ASN A 571 9.33 22.85 -8.81
N GLN A 572 8.71 23.50 -7.82
CA GLN A 572 8.62 24.96 -7.73
C GLN A 572 9.96 25.58 -7.37
N SER A 573 10.70 24.93 -6.46
CA SER A 573 12.10 25.29 -6.27
C SER A 573 12.89 24.86 -7.50
N ALA A 574 13.69 25.74 -8.09
CA ALA A 574 14.62 25.40 -9.18
C ALA A 574 15.73 24.41 -8.74
N LEU A 575 15.55 23.73 -7.60
CA LEU A 575 16.46 22.77 -7.00
C LEU A 575 16.25 21.40 -7.64
N ASN A 576 17.36 20.73 -7.94
CA ASN A 576 17.33 19.33 -8.34
C ASN A 576 16.69 18.48 -7.21
N VAL A 577 15.88 17.48 -7.56
CA VAL A 577 15.24 16.53 -6.63
C VAL A 577 16.24 15.96 -5.62
N SER A 578 17.47 15.65 -6.07
CA SER A 578 18.55 15.18 -5.19
C SER A 578 18.93 16.21 -4.11
N SER A 579 19.01 17.48 -4.51
CA SER A 579 19.31 18.60 -3.62
C SER A 579 18.17 18.88 -2.64
N TYR A 580 16.92 18.68 -3.04
CA TYR A 580 15.76 18.82 -2.16
C TYR A 580 15.71 17.71 -1.09
N VAL A 581 15.96 16.45 -1.46
CA VAL A 581 16.06 15.35 -0.48
C VAL A 581 17.20 15.59 0.51
N GLU A 582 18.33 16.11 0.02
CA GLU A 582 19.44 16.50 0.88
C GLU A 582 19.07 17.64 1.82
N MET A 583 18.37 18.68 1.32
CA MET A 583 17.83 19.77 2.12
C MET A 583 16.95 19.23 3.26
N LEU A 584 15.97 18.37 2.96
CA LEU A 584 15.09 17.78 3.98
C LEU A 584 15.86 16.95 5.01
N SER A 585 16.87 16.19 4.57
CA SER A 585 17.72 15.41 5.48
C SER A 585 18.50 16.34 6.43
N GLN A 586 19.07 17.42 5.92
CA GLN A 586 19.82 18.38 6.72
C GLN A 586 18.90 19.21 7.64
N GLU A 587 17.71 19.59 7.17
CA GLU A 587 16.67 20.26 7.97
C GLU A 587 16.25 19.39 9.16
N LYS A 588 15.98 18.10 8.92
CA LYS A 588 15.66 17.14 9.98
C LYS A 588 16.78 17.02 11.00
N HIS A 589 18.03 17.04 10.56
CA HIS A 589 19.19 17.02 11.44
C HIS A 589 19.28 18.29 12.30
N ALA A 590 19.11 19.47 11.69
CA ALA A 590 19.10 20.75 12.40
C ALA A 590 17.97 20.81 13.46
N LYS A 591 16.75 20.36 13.11
CA LYS A 591 15.62 20.24 14.05
C LYS A 591 15.94 19.32 15.22
N ALA A 592 16.61 18.19 14.99
CA ALA A 592 16.97 17.26 16.06
C ALA A 592 17.93 17.90 17.08
N ILE A 593 18.95 18.64 16.61
CA ILE A 593 19.89 19.35 17.48
C ILE A 593 19.21 20.53 18.19
N HIS A 594 18.30 21.24 17.50
CA HIS A 594 17.48 22.29 18.12
C HIS A 594 16.64 21.72 19.29
N VAL A 595 15.91 20.62 19.07
CA VAL A 595 15.14 19.96 20.13
C VAL A 595 16.03 19.49 21.28
N GLN A 596 17.25 19.00 20.98
CA GLN A 596 18.23 18.67 22.00
C GLN A 596 18.61 19.89 22.85
N ALA A 597 18.91 21.03 22.23
CA ALA A 597 19.22 22.27 22.94
C ALA A 597 18.04 22.75 23.82
N LEU A 598 16.80 22.66 23.33
CA LEU A 598 15.60 22.95 24.12
C LEU A 598 15.43 21.99 25.30
N ASN A 599 15.76 20.70 25.14
CA ASN A 599 15.69 19.72 26.21
C ASN A 599 16.75 19.98 27.30
N GLU A 600 17.99 20.34 26.92
CA GLU A 600 19.03 20.73 27.88
C GLU A 600 18.61 21.98 28.65
N LEU A 601 18.08 22.98 27.96
CA LEU A 601 17.58 24.21 28.58
C LEU A 601 16.41 23.92 29.52
N LYS A 602 15.45 23.07 29.10
CA LYS A 602 14.34 22.62 29.95
C LYS A 602 14.83 21.85 31.17
N ALA A 603 15.82 20.96 31.01
CA ALA A 603 16.39 20.19 32.10
C ALA A 603 17.06 21.10 33.13
N TYR A 604 17.82 22.10 32.66
CA TYR A 604 18.39 23.16 33.49
C TYR A 604 17.31 23.90 34.28
N TRP A 605 16.29 24.46 33.62
CA TRP A 605 15.21 25.18 34.30
C TRP A 605 14.39 24.31 35.25
N THR A 606 14.21 23.03 34.92
CA THR A 606 13.53 22.07 35.79
C THR A 606 14.34 21.81 37.05
N ARG A 607 15.67 21.71 36.95
CA ARG A 607 16.57 21.60 38.11
C ARG A 607 16.58 22.88 38.92
N VAL A 608 16.70 24.05 38.30
CA VAL A 608 16.62 25.35 38.98
C VAL A 608 15.28 25.47 39.74
N ARG A 609 14.17 25.06 39.12
CA ARG A 609 12.84 25.09 39.77
C ARG A 609 12.69 24.09 40.92
N ARG A 610 13.33 22.92 40.86
CA ARG A 610 13.23 21.86 41.87
C ARG A 610 14.27 21.97 42.99
N GLY A 611 15.44 22.53 42.70
CA GLY A 611 16.65 22.52 43.54
C GLY A 611 16.80 23.72 44.46
N VAL A 612 15.73 24.49 44.72
CA VAL A 612 15.80 25.66 45.62
C VAL A 612 15.63 25.25 47.09
N THR A 613 16.36 24.25 47.56
CA THR A 613 16.34 23.87 48.99
C THR A 613 17.68 24.06 49.69
N THR A 614 18.80 24.08 48.96
CA THR A 614 20.15 24.06 49.58
C THR A 614 21.14 24.95 48.85
N ALA A 615 21.94 25.74 49.59
CA ALA A 615 22.93 26.66 49.02
C ALA A 615 23.97 25.96 48.11
N LYS A 616 24.28 24.69 48.37
CA LYS A 616 25.18 23.87 47.55
C LYS A 616 24.69 23.62 46.12
N ASP A 617 23.38 23.64 45.88
CA ASP A 617 22.83 23.37 44.55
C ASP A 617 23.20 24.50 43.56
N PHE A 618 23.36 25.73 44.05
CA PHE A 618 23.80 26.87 43.25
C PHE A 618 25.22 26.74 42.72
N GLU A 619 26.10 26.04 43.44
CA GLU A 619 27.49 25.80 43.00
C GLU A 619 27.55 24.85 41.79
N THR A 620 26.52 24.03 41.59
CA THR A 620 26.45 23.08 40.46
C THR A 620 25.84 23.67 39.19
N PHE A 621 25.13 24.80 39.24
CA PHE A 621 24.51 25.37 38.04
C PHE A 621 25.51 25.81 36.96
N PRO A 622 26.65 26.43 37.29
CA PRO A 622 27.64 26.82 36.28
C PRO A 622 28.16 25.64 35.44
N SER A 623 28.21 24.41 35.98
CA SER A 623 28.72 23.25 35.24
C SER A 623 27.81 22.79 34.10
N TYR A 624 26.54 23.19 34.09
CA TYR A 624 25.59 22.86 33.00
C TYR A 624 25.67 23.86 31.84
N LEU A 625 26.13 25.10 32.09
CA LEU A 625 26.16 26.16 31.09
C LEU A 625 27.01 25.81 29.86
N PRO A 626 28.21 25.19 29.98
CA PRO A 626 29.00 24.77 28.82
C PRO A 626 28.27 23.77 27.92
N GLY A 627 27.51 22.83 28.50
CA GLY A 627 26.74 21.83 27.74
C GLY A 627 25.59 22.47 26.95
N ILE A 628 24.87 23.41 27.57
CA ILE A 628 23.81 24.19 26.90
C ILE A 628 24.43 25.04 25.80
N ALA A 629 25.48 25.80 26.09
CA ALA A 629 26.17 26.64 25.10
C ALA A 629 26.67 25.81 23.91
N GLY A 630 27.27 24.63 24.17
CA GLY A 630 27.75 23.74 23.12
C GLY A 630 26.64 23.11 22.27
N THR A 631 25.46 22.81 22.83
CA THR A 631 24.31 22.32 22.04
C THR A 631 23.66 23.43 21.22
N VAL A 632 23.51 24.62 21.80
CA VAL A 632 22.98 25.81 21.12
C VAL A 632 23.90 26.23 19.97
N GLN A 633 25.21 26.27 20.18
CA GLN A 633 26.17 26.61 19.13
C GLN A 633 26.13 25.59 17.98
N ARG A 634 26.06 24.30 18.28
CA ARG A 634 25.91 23.26 17.24
C ARG A 634 24.62 23.41 16.45
N ALA A 635 23.50 23.76 17.10
CA ALA A 635 22.25 24.03 16.39
C ALA A 635 22.39 25.25 15.48
N HIS A 636 22.99 26.33 15.98
CA HIS A 636 23.27 27.55 15.22
C HIS A 636 24.12 27.26 13.97
N ASP A 637 25.25 26.55 14.14
CA ASP A 637 26.15 26.22 13.04
C ASP A 637 25.47 25.35 11.97
N ASN A 638 24.57 24.44 12.37
CA ASN A 638 23.81 23.61 11.44
C ASN A 638 22.78 24.41 10.65
N TYR A 639 22.02 25.29 11.31
CA TYR A 639 21.09 26.18 10.60
C TYR A 639 21.81 27.16 9.67
N LYS A 640 22.94 27.71 10.11
CA LYS A 640 23.76 28.59 9.27
C LYS A 640 24.23 27.87 8.00
N LYS A 641 24.80 26.67 8.12
CA LYS A 641 25.15 25.82 6.97
C LYS A 641 23.95 25.54 6.06
N LEU A 642 22.78 25.33 6.64
CA LEU A 642 21.54 25.06 5.92
C LEU A 642 21.10 26.28 5.08
N ILE A 643 21.17 27.48 5.67
CA ILE A 643 20.82 28.74 5.00
C ILE A 643 21.86 29.12 3.95
N ASP A 644 23.15 28.96 4.24
CA ASP A 644 24.22 29.22 3.28
C ASP A 644 24.05 28.37 2.01
N ARG A 645 23.54 27.14 2.18
CA ARG A 645 23.30 26.21 1.07
C ARG A 645 21.94 26.40 0.40
N PHE A 646 20.90 26.74 1.16
CA PHE A 646 19.52 26.88 0.70
C PHE A 646 18.92 28.24 1.11
N PRO A 647 19.48 29.37 0.63
CA PRO A 647 19.11 30.70 1.12
C PRO A 647 17.67 31.09 0.77
N LYS A 648 17.09 30.46 -0.25
CA LYS A 648 15.70 30.70 -0.70
C LYS A 648 14.66 29.83 0.02
N SER A 649 15.06 28.93 0.93
CA SER A 649 14.10 28.07 1.62
C SER A 649 13.40 28.81 2.75
N LYS A 650 12.15 29.20 2.51
CA LYS A 650 11.27 29.90 3.46
C LYS A 650 11.13 29.15 4.78
N ASN A 651 10.93 27.83 4.70
CA ASN A 651 10.76 27.00 5.89
C ASN A 651 12.01 26.99 6.77
N ILE A 652 13.20 26.91 6.15
CA ILE A 652 14.48 26.97 6.86
C ILE A 652 14.66 28.32 7.56
N LEU A 653 14.36 29.42 6.88
CA LEU A 653 14.42 30.76 7.44
C LEU A 653 13.47 30.93 8.63
N ARG A 654 12.23 30.44 8.52
CA ARG A 654 11.24 30.45 9.62
C ARG A 654 11.69 29.64 10.82
N LEU A 655 12.25 28.45 10.61
CA LEU A 655 12.79 27.61 11.68
C LEU A 655 13.98 28.27 12.39
N TYR A 656 14.85 28.93 11.63
CA TYR A 656 15.98 29.64 12.19
C TYR A 656 15.56 30.90 12.95
N ALA A 657 14.56 31.63 12.44
CA ALA A 657 13.93 32.73 13.15
C ALA A 657 13.35 32.27 14.50
N GLN A 658 12.68 31.11 14.55
CA GLN A 658 12.18 30.52 15.79
C GLN A 658 13.31 30.12 16.74
N PHE A 659 14.40 29.55 16.22
CA PHE A 659 15.60 29.24 16.99
C PHE A 659 16.18 30.50 17.66
N TYR A 660 16.33 31.60 16.91
CA TYR A 660 16.78 32.87 17.46
C TYR A 660 15.86 33.42 18.55
N ALA A 661 14.55 33.40 18.32
CA ALA A 661 13.58 33.89 19.29
C ALA A 661 13.58 33.08 20.59
N THR A 662 13.70 31.75 20.50
CA THR A 662 13.50 30.85 21.64
C THR A 662 14.78 30.54 22.42
N LEU A 663 15.89 30.29 21.73
CA LEU A 663 17.15 29.86 22.35
C LEU A 663 18.17 30.99 22.50
N LEU A 664 18.26 31.89 21.53
CA LEU A 664 19.19 33.03 21.58
C LEU A 664 18.55 34.29 22.16
N THR A 665 17.22 34.32 22.30
CA THR A 665 16.44 35.46 22.79
C THR A 665 16.70 36.77 22.03
N ASP A 666 17.14 36.67 20.78
CA ASP A 666 17.38 37.81 19.88
C ASP A 666 16.15 37.99 18.98
N SER A 667 15.27 38.90 19.41
CA SER A 667 14.03 39.20 18.71
C SER A 667 14.25 39.98 17.41
N GLU A 668 15.36 40.71 17.28
CA GLU A 668 15.67 41.51 16.10
C GLU A 668 16.10 40.63 14.93
N GLU A 669 17.06 39.73 15.16
CA GLU A 669 17.47 38.77 14.13
C GLU A 669 16.35 37.78 13.79
N SER A 670 15.58 37.33 14.79
CA SER A 670 14.39 36.53 14.53
C SER A 670 13.40 37.25 13.60
N ARG A 671 13.11 38.53 13.86
CA ARG A 671 12.22 39.33 13.01
C ARG A 671 12.78 39.48 11.61
N LYS A 672 14.09 39.70 11.47
CA LYS A 672 14.77 39.84 10.18
C LYS A 672 14.67 38.57 9.33
N PHE A 673 14.90 37.39 9.90
CA PHE A 673 14.73 36.12 9.17
C PHE A 673 13.27 35.82 8.83
N MET A 674 12.32 36.23 9.69
CA MET A 674 10.90 36.08 9.40
C MET A 674 10.47 36.99 8.24
N LEU A 675 10.90 38.27 8.24
CA LEU A 675 10.68 39.19 7.14
C LEU A 675 11.29 38.67 5.84
N LEU A 676 12.50 38.14 5.87
CA LEU A 676 13.14 37.55 4.69
C LEU A 676 12.34 36.36 4.14
N ALA A 677 11.75 35.53 5.01
CA ALA A 677 10.89 34.44 4.58
C ALA A 677 9.58 34.94 3.95
N ASP A 678 8.99 36.01 4.51
CA ASP A 678 7.76 36.62 4.00
C ASP A 678 7.99 37.38 2.68
N ASP A 679 9.15 38.01 2.49
CA ASP A 679 9.55 38.67 1.23
C ASP A 679 9.72 37.63 0.10
N LEU A 680 10.19 36.43 0.41
CA LEU A 680 10.22 35.32 -0.55
C LEU A 680 8.80 34.82 -0.90
N ASP A 681 7.82 34.96 0.00
CA ASP A 681 6.41 34.65 -0.29
C ASP A 681 5.80 35.64 -1.28
N THR A 682 6.17 36.92 -1.21
CA THR A 682 5.67 37.92 -2.15
C THR A 682 6.28 37.76 -3.54
N ASN A 683 7.58 37.48 -3.62
CA ASN A 683 8.27 37.38 -4.92
C ASN A 683 7.79 36.20 -5.77
N ASP A 684 7.40 35.07 -5.16
CA ASP A 684 6.88 33.91 -5.89
C ASP A 684 5.54 34.23 -6.59
N VAL A 685 4.73 35.11 -5.99
CA VAL A 685 3.46 35.56 -6.60
C VAL A 685 3.72 36.45 -7.81
N ASP A 686 4.71 37.34 -7.71
CA ASP A 686 5.08 38.25 -8.80
C ASP A 686 5.76 37.50 -9.96
N GLU A 687 6.63 36.52 -9.68
CA GLU A 687 7.22 35.67 -10.72
C GLU A 687 6.16 34.85 -11.44
N ALA A 688 5.21 34.24 -10.69
CA ALA A 688 4.10 33.50 -11.28
C ALA A 688 3.16 34.38 -12.13
N ALA A 689 2.97 35.65 -11.73
CA ALA A 689 2.19 36.61 -12.49
C ALA A 689 2.92 37.09 -13.77
N SER A 690 4.24 37.29 -13.70
CA SER A 690 5.05 37.76 -14.83
C SER A 690 5.27 36.71 -15.93
N GLY A 691 5.11 35.42 -15.62
CA GLY A 691 5.22 34.33 -16.59
C GLY A 691 4.05 34.21 -17.58
N TYR A 692 2.97 34.97 -17.37
CA TYR A 692 1.82 35.07 -18.27
C TYR A 692 1.89 36.35 -19.10
N ASP A 693 2.88 36.44 -19.99
CA ASP A 693 2.91 37.48 -21.03
C ASP A 693 1.89 37.12 -22.12
N VAL A 694 0.63 37.45 -21.85
CA VAL A 694 -0.48 37.43 -22.80
C VAL A 694 -0.31 38.67 -23.68
N ASP A 695 0.56 38.62 -24.68
CA ASP A 695 0.55 39.45 -25.91
C ASP A 695 1.81 39.21 -26.76
N ALA A 696 1.94 38.01 -27.34
CA ALA A 696 2.78 37.83 -28.52
C ALA A 696 1.90 37.99 -29.77
N PRO A 697 2.01 39.09 -30.55
CA PRO A 697 1.26 39.24 -31.78
C PRO A 697 1.72 38.19 -32.82
N PRO A 698 0.82 37.78 -33.76
CA PRO A 698 1.14 36.80 -34.77
C PRO A 698 2.22 37.34 -35.71
N ILE A 699 3.33 36.62 -35.84
CA ILE A 699 4.41 36.97 -36.77
C ILE A 699 3.90 36.72 -38.19
N GLU A 700 3.58 37.81 -38.88
CA GLU A 700 3.40 37.83 -40.32
C GLU A 700 4.74 37.59 -41.03
N GLU A 701 4.62 36.72 -42.02
CA GLU A 701 5.52 36.35 -43.10
C GLU A 701 6.24 37.57 -43.70
N TYR A 702 7.59 37.56 -43.73
CA TYR A 702 8.35 38.51 -44.54
C TYR A 702 9.22 37.83 -45.59
N GLU A 703 8.98 38.36 -46.79
CA GLU A 703 9.30 37.93 -48.13
C GLU A 703 10.77 38.17 -48.50
N LYS A 704 11.33 37.22 -49.27
CA LYS A 704 12.63 37.33 -49.95
C LYS A 704 12.68 38.55 -50.87
N LYS A 705 13.78 39.31 -50.83
CA LYS A 705 14.28 40.03 -52.01
C LYS A 705 15.80 40.04 -52.07
N ASP A 706 16.29 39.52 -53.20
CA ASP A 706 17.67 39.55 -53.66
C ASP A 706 18.12 40.98 -53.96
N PHE A 707 19.39 41.32 -53.73
CA PHE A 707 20.16 42.14 -54.67
C PHE A 707 21.67 41.99 -54.48
N SER A 708 22.34 41.75 -55.61
CA SER A 708 23.76 41.54 -55.86
C SER A 708 24.56 42.85 -56.00
N GLY A 709 25.87 42.84 -55.67
CA GLY A 709 26.83 43.79 -56.25
C GLY A 709 28.11 44.07 -55.44
N SER A 710 29.20 43.37 -55.78
CA SER A 710 30.61 43.53 -55.33
C SER A 710 31.29 44.83 -55.86
N PRO A 711 32.65 45.00 -55.84
CA PRO A 711 33.72 44.74 -54.85
C PRO A 711 34.68 45.96 -54.68
N ILE A 712 35.53 46.05 -53.62
CA ILE A 712 36.99 46.42 -53.68
C ILE A 712 37.67 45.94 -52.37
N SER A 713 38.79 45.20 -52.47
CA SER A 713 39.79 44.93 -51.41
C SER A 713 41.09 45.70 -51.68
N PRO A 714 42.00 45.90 -50.71
CA PRO A 714 43.08 44.90 -50.47
C PRO A 714 43.42 44.70 -48.96
N THR A 715 43.59 43.47 -48.46
CA THR A 715 44.79 42.59 -48.45
C THR A 715 45.71 42.78 -47.23
N THR A 716 45.74 41.79 -46.33
CA THR A 716 46.94 41.07 -45.76
C THR A 716 46.45 40.10 -44.67
N THR A 717 46.22 38.81 -44.95
CA THR A 717 47.14 37.64 -44.97
C THR A 717 47.24 36.82 -43.67
N LEU A 718 46.75 35.56 -43.80
CA LEU A 718 47.34 34.27 -43.37
C LEU A 718 47.38 33.96 -41.85
N LYS A 719 47.03 32.76 -41.35
CA LYS A 719 47.10 31.39 -41.92
C LYS A 719 46.38 30.39 -40.98
N GLY A 720 45.77 29.32 -41.52
CA GLY A 720 45.57 28.04 -40.77
C GLY A 720 44.15 27.42 -40.74
N ARG A 721 43.70 26.86 -41.86
CA ARG A 721 42.55 25.91 -42.05
C ARG A 721 42.99 24.45 -41.70
N PRO A 722 42.16 23.37 -41.74
CA PRO A 722 40.77 23.27 -42.20
C PRO A 722 39.77 22.40 -41.38
N SER A 723 38.50 22.56 -41.79
CA SER A 723 37.35 21.64 -41.73
C SER A 723 37.64 20.25 -42.34
N LEU A 724 36.82 19.18 -42.31
CA LEU A 724 35.35 19.05 -42.42
C LEU A 724 35.00 17.54 -42.29
N THR A 725 33.77 17.22 -41.87
CA THR A 725 32.97 16.00 -42.18
C THR A 725 33.46 14.60 -41.76
N ALA A 726 32.63 13.88 -40.99
CA ALA A 726 31.88 12.71 -41.50
C ALA A 726 30.98 12.10 -40.41
N GLN A 727 29.90 11.46 -40.88
CA GLN A 727 28.96 10.58 -40.17
C GLN A 727 29.66 9.44 -39.41
N VAL A 728 28.93 8.76 -38.51
CA VAL A 728 29.01 7.32 -38.11
C VAL A 728 28.49 7.22 -36.65
N GLU A 729 27.26 6.73 -36.45
CA GLU A 729 26.93 5.34 -36.07
C GLU A 729 26.86 5.16 -34.55
N MET A 730 25.64 4.95 -34.03
CA MET A 730 25.42 4.60 -32.63
C MET A 730 25.96 3.20 -32.35
N LYS A 731 27.10 3.12 -31.66
CA LYS A 731 27.61 1.87 -31.09
C LYS A 731 27.40 1.86 -29.58
N LYS A 732 26.57 0.91 -29.17
CA LYS A 732 26.33 0.45 -27.80
C LYS A 732 27.67 0.00 -27.19
N VAL A 733 28.04 0.54 -26.04
CA VAL A 733 29.21 0.10 -25.27
C VAL A 733 28.77 -0.17 -23.84
N ASP A 734 28.91 -1.44 -23.47
CA ASP A 734 28.88 -1.95 -22.10
C ASP A 734 30.05 -1.37 -21.31
N SER A 735 29.85 -1.05 -20.04
CA SER A 735 30.92 -0.68 -19.11
C SER A 735 30.74 -1.43 -17.81
N GLN A 736 31.41 -2.59 -17.74
CA GLN A 736 31.97 -3.12 -16.50
C GLN A 736 33.09 -2.19 -16.06
N GLU A 737 33.07 -1.74 -14.81
CA GLU A 737 34.24 -1.15 -14.18
C GLU A 737 34.42 -1.77 -12.79
N SER A 738 35.42 -2.65 -12.71
CA SER A 738 35.98 -3.23 -11.50
C SER A 738 37.04 -2.28 -10.95
N VAL A 739 36.86 -1.77 -9.74
CA VAL A 739 37.89 -0.99 -9.02
C VAL A 739 38.54 -1.88 -7.97
N SER A 740 39.80 -2.22 -8.23
CA SER A 740 40.76 -2.80 -7.27
C SER A 740 41.31 -1.71 -6.36
N ILE A 741 41.33 -1.96 -5.06
CA ILE A 741 41.97 -1.12 -4.05
C ILE A 741 43.19 -1.88 -3.51
N ASP A 742 44.37 -1.35 -3.78
CA ASP A 742 45.60 -1.63 -3.04
C ASP A 742 46.37 -0.31 -2.91
N ALA A 743 46.64 0.12 -1.68
CA ALA A 743 47.91 0.72 -1.27
C ALA A 743 47.90 1.05 0.22
N GLN A 744 48.89 0.50 0.90
CA GLN A 744 49.32 0.76 2.27
C GLN A 744 49.84 2.20 2.45
N GLY A 745 49.74 2.72 3.67
CA GLY A 745 50.41 3.96 4.11
C GLY A 745 50.38 4.09 5.64
N GLN A 746 51.59 4.18 6.23
CA GLN A 746 51.97 4.06 7.64
C GLN A 746 51.45 5.13 8.63
N GLU A 747 51.31 4.65 9.87
CA GLU A 747 51.69 5.22 11.19
C GLU A 747 51.62 6.74 11.45
N ALA A 748 50.82 7.12 12.45
CA ALA A 748 51.28 8.00 13.53
C ALA A 748 50.48 7.74 14.82
N HIS A 749 51.22 7.33 15.84
CA HIS A 749 50.82 7.00 17.20
C HIS A 749 50.76 8.29 18.03
N VAL A 750 49.64 8.59 18.71
CA VAL A 750 49.58 9.59 19.79
C VAL A 750 48.59 9.12 20.87
N GLU A 751 49.15 8.85 22.04
CA GLU A 751 48.51 8.65 23.36
C GLU A 751 47.80 9.94 23.85
N PRO A 752 46.82 9.87 24.77
CA PRO A 752 47.11 9.81 26.23
C PRO A 752 46.24 8.75 26.97
N GLU A 753 46.76 8.10 28.03
CA GLU A 753 46.74 8.53 29.45
C GLU A 753 45.37 9.07 29.93
N SER A 754 44.80 8.76 31.08
CA SER A 754 44.98 7.81 32.20
C SER A 754 43.84 8.13 33.21
N GLU A 755 43.70 7.32 34.26
CA GLU A 755 42.91 7.52 35.52
C GLU A 755 41.46 7.01 35.49
N ASN A 756 41.18 5.88 36.17
CA ASN A 756 40.87 5.72 37.61
C ASN A 756 39.48 6.29 37.94
N GLU A 757 38.60 5.71 38.76
CA GLU A 757 38.52 4.57 39.66
C GLU A 757 37.02 4.53 40.04
N HIS A 758 36.37 3.37 40.09
CA HIS A 758 35.73 2.89 41.32
C HIS A 758 34.95 1.60 41.09
N GLN A 759 35.29 0.67 41.95
CA GLN A 759 34.85 -0.69 42.08
C GLN A 759 34.02 -0.71 43.36
N GLU A 760 32.79 -1.23 43.32
CA GLU A 760 32.09 -1.64 44.54
C GLU A 760 31.56 -3.07 44.37
N TYR A 761 31.87 -3.85 45.41
CA TYR A 761 31.76 -5.28 45.57
C TYR A 761 30.31 -5.76 45.79
N ALA A 762 30.03 -6.99 45.36
CA ALA A 762 29.24 -7.92 46.16
C ALA A 762 29.63 -9.38 45.83
N ASP A 763 30.38 -9.97 46.76
CA ASP A 763 30.65 -11.39 46.90
C ASP A 763 29.36 -12.20 47.10
N PHE A 764 29.27 -13.40 46.52
CA PHE A 764 28.84 -14.57 47.29
C PHE A 764 29.49 -15.85 46.74
N SER A 765 30.09 -16.56 47.69
CA SER A 765 31.00 -17.69 47.58
C SER A 765 30.39 -18.99 47.04
N ALA A 766 31.24 -19.74 46.31
CA ALA A 766 31.12 -21.17 45.97
C ALA A 766 31.20 -22.08 47.24
N PRO A 767 31.14 -23.45 47.20
CA PRO A 767 32.04 -24.34 46.44
C PRO A 767 31.43 -25.75 46.09
N PRO A 768 32.19 -26.84 45.81
CA PRO A 768 32.76 -27.11 44.49
C PRO A 768 32.71 -28.60 44.03
N LYS A 769 33.33 -28.86 42.86
CA LYS A 769 33.95 -30.12 42.36
C LYS A 769 33.04 -31.26 41.87
N GLN A 770 33.23 -31.66 40.61
CA GLN A 770 34.02 -32.87 40.30
C GLN A 770 34.41 -32.96 38.80
N ARG A 771 35.67 -33.36 38.59
CA ARG A 771 36.29 -33.73 37.32
C ARG A 771 35.81 -35.11 36.88
N SER A 772 35.55 -35.30 35.59
CA SER A 772 35.80 -36.58 34.92
C SER A 772 36.07 -36.38 33.43
N SER A 773 37.29 -36.72 33.03
CA SER A 773 37.79 -36.87 31.66
C SER A 773 37.30 -38.20 31.01
N PRO A 774 37.50 -38.41 29.70
CA PRO A 774 36.55 -39.09 28.80
C PRO A 774 36.85 -40.58 28.55
N PRO A 775 35.94 -41.34 27.91
CA PRO A 775 36.28 -42.63 27.32
C PRO A 775 36.67 -42.52 25.83
N LYS A 776 37.60 -43.42 25.50
CA LYS A 776 38.34 -43.62 24.26
C LYS A 776 37.45 -44.08 23.10
N ARG A 777 37.74 -43.62 21.89
CA ARG A 777 37.29 -44.23 20.62
C ARG A 777 38.11 -45.49 20.33
N PRO A 778 37.52 -46.57 19.79
CA PRO A 778 38.25 -47.57 19.02
C PRO A 778 38.33 -47.20 17.53
N PRO A 779 39.38 -47.66 16.81
CA PRO A 779 39.53 -47.44 15.38
C PRO A 779 38.86 -48.59 14.60
N VAL A 780 38.08 -48.28 13.57
CA VAL A 780 37.66 -49.27 12.56
C VAL A 780 37.78 -48.68 11.16
N THR A 781 38.90 -49.03 10.55
CA THR A 781 39.03 -49.61 9.21
C THR A 781 38.17 -49.04 8.08
N GLY A 782 38.84 -48.33 7.17
CA GLY A 782 38.32 -48.06 5.84
C GLY A 782 38.15 -49.34 5.03
N MET A 783 37.07 -49.42 4.26
CA MET A 783 36.89 -50.43 3.23
C MET A 783 36.35 -49.73 1.98
N PHE A 784 37.23 -49.60 0.99
CA PHE A 784 36.88 -49.37 -0.41
C PHE A 784 36.04 -50.54 -0.89
N ILE A 785 34.84 -50.26 -1.42
CA ILE A 785 34.15 -51.18 -2.33
C ILE A 785 33.76 -50.40 -3.58
N THR A 786 34.60 -50.53 -4.59
CA THR A 786 34.22 -50.47 -6.00
C THR A 786 33.37 -51.70 -6.32
N SER A 787 32.14 -51.53 -6.79
CA SER A 787 31.43 -52.59 -7.50
C SER A 787 30.86 -52.04 -8.81
N GLN A 788 31.53 -52.44 -9.90
CA GLN A 788 30.94 -52.55 -11.22
C GLN A 788 29.68 -53.42 -11.14
N PHE A 789 28.62 -53.05 -11.86
CA PHE A 789 27.76 -54.06 -12.47
C PHE A 789 27.41 -53.66 -13.89
N ARG A 790 27.70 -54.62 -14.78
CA ARG A 790 27.59 -54.61 -16.22
C ARG A 790 26.27 -55.31 -16.59
N ALA A 791 25.52 -54.65 -17.46
CA ALA A 791 24.60 -55.14 -18.48
C ALA A 791 23.75 -56.40 -18.24
N SER A 792 22.45 -56.25 -18.48
CA SER A 792 21.69 -57.20 -19.30
C SER A 792 20.67 -56.48 -20.18
N SER A 793 20.80 -56.76 -21.48
CA SER A 793 20.02 -56.31 -22.61
C SER A 793 19.03 -57.40 -23.06
N SER A 794 17.85 -57.02 -23.54
CA SER A 794 17.11 -57.70 -24.62
C SER A 794 15.99 -56.77 -25.13
N HIS A 795 16.15 -56.20 -26.33
CA HIS A 795 15.40 -56.50 -27.57
C HIS A 795 13.91 -56.06 -27.54
N GLY A 796 13.36 -55.30 -28.50
CA GLY A 796 13.87 -54.77 -29.76
C GLY A 796 12.75 -54.07 -30.57
N GLY A 797 13.11 -53.57 -31.76
CA GLY A 797 12.19 -53.21 -32.86
C GLY A 797 11.73 -51.74 -32.91
N THR A 798 12.46 -50.83 -33.57
CA THR A 798 12.37 -50.41 -35.00
C THR A 798 11.09 -49.66 -35.40
N SER A 799 11.22 -48.36 -35.69
CA SER A 799 10.92 -47.80 -37.03
C SER A 799 11.23 -46.30 -37.08
N ASP A 800 11.94 -45.94 -38.14
CA ASP A 800 12.30 -44.60 -38.58
C ASP A 800 11.12 -43.64 -38.73
N THR A 801 11.34 -42.35 -38.50
CA THR A 801 11.23 -41.32 -39.54
C THR A 801 11.68 -39.96 -39.01
N SER A 802 12.68 -39.41 -39.70
CA SER A 802 13.14 -38.04 -39.64
C SER A 802 12.08 -37.07 -40.18
N GLU A 803 11.66 -36.09 -39.39
CA GLU A 803 11.14 -34.83 -39.93
C GLU A 803 11.57 -33.66 -39.03
N SER A 804 12.74 -33.10 -39.34
CA SER A 804 13.21 -31.82 -38.84
C SER A 804 12.36 -30.70 -39.45
N ARG A 805 11.44 -30.13 -38.67
CA ARG A 805 10.77 -28.86 -38.97
C ARG A 805 11.22 -27.76 -38.02
N GLU A 806 11.90 -26.78 -38.61
CA GLU A 806 12.09 -25.42 -38.12
C GLU A 806 10.81 -24.86 -37.48
N PHE A 807 10.81 -24.68 -36.16
CA PHE A 807 9.80 -23.90 -35.47
C PHE A 807 10.20 -22.42 -35.49
N ARG A 808 9.63 -21.70 -36.45
CA ARG A 808 9.68 -20.23 -36.55
C ARG A 808 8.93 -19.64 -35.35
N THR A 809 9.66 -19.13 -34.37
CA THR A 809 9.11 -18.35 -33.26
C THR A 809 8.48 -17.06 -33.80
N LYS A 810 7.15 -17.04 -33.92
CA LYS A 810 6.39 -15.80 -34.11
C LYS A 810 6.15 -15.16 -32.74
N SER A 811 6.74 -13.98 -32.58
CA SER A 811 6.53 -13.04 -31.48
C SER A 811 5.05 -12.84 -31.16
N LEU A 812 4.63 -13.18 -29.94
CA LEU A 812 3.40 -12.71 -29.32
C LEU A 812 3.67 -11.35 -28.67
N THR A 813 3.66 -10.31 -29.50
CA THR A 813 3.61 -8.91 -29.06
C THR A 813 2.49 -8.22 -29.82
N SER A 814 1.28 -8.24 -29.26
CA SER A 814 0.26 -7.19 -29.39
C SER A 814 -1.03 -7.64 -28.71
N CYS A 815 -1.23 -7.22 -27.46
CA CYS A 815 -2.55 -7.13 -26.84
C CYS A 815 -2.76 -5.69 -26.39
N TYR A 816 -2.88 -4.78 -27.37
CA TYR A 816 -3.57 -3.52 -27.16
C TYR A 816 -5.08 -3.76 -27.34
N PRO A 817 -5.95 -3.27 -26.45
CA PRO A 817 -7.38 -3.22 -26.76
C PRO A 817 -7.62 -2.28 -27.94
N PRO A 818 -8.66 -2.50 -28.76
CA PRO A 818 -8.98 -1.63 -29.86
C PRO A 818 -9.31 -0.23 -29.33
N LYS A 819 -8.78 0.80 -30.01
CA LYS A 819 -9.19 2.19 -29.81
C LYS A 819 -10.71 2.28 -29.94
N SER A 820 -11.36 2.83 -28.92
CA SER A 820 -12.78 3.18 -28.94
C SER A 820 -13.01 4.31 -29.93
N GLY A 821 -13.35 3.98 -31.17
CA GLY A 821 -14.11 4.85 -32.05
C GLY A 821 -15.60 4.54 -31.87
N ASP A 822 -16.36 5.58 -31.60
CA ASP A 822 -17.83 5.69 -31.70
C ASP A 822 -18.69 4.83 -30.75
N MET A 823 -18.86 5.37 -29.54
CA MET A 823 -20.16 5.36 -28.86
C MET A 823 -20.41 6.77 -28.31
N GLN A 824 -21.22 7.55 -29.04
CA GLN A 824 -21.91 8.74 -28.51
C GLN A 824 -23.17 8.31 -27.77
#